data_AF-A0A449AVR7-F1
#
_entry.id   AF-A0A449AVR7-F1
#
_cell.length_a   1.000
_cell.length_b   1.000
_cell.length_c   1.000
_cell.angle_alpha   90.00
_cell.angle_beta   90.00
_cell.angle_gamma   90.00
#
_symmetry.space_group_name_H-M   'P 1'
#
loop_
_entity.id
_entity.type
_entity.pdbx_description
1 polymer ?
#
loop_
_entity_poly.entity_id
_entity_poly.type
_entity_poly.pdbx_seq_one_letter_code
_entity_poly.pdbx_strand_id
1 'polypeptide(L)'
;MLSKTLDKIFDFKNDFKKALIKTILIFFISLPVLYFMFFTLLNINKLIIQKEPFFTAFKTFLVSKWKLSLTFVALYLLGYSMLIFVANIGDFEKKYTKDKNENDVFLWNSRTGKGNWKRVQEKFIKPKPKANWVLGYYENKKKEKVWLVNNQDTHAKIIGGTGSGKSQFLVLPNITYNASLPFEEKPCMFITDPKKELYETMSNFFNDNGYEIKLIDLIDSTGETWNPLVYSFEILNSKTFESVLPSDYEKAISSINEIVEDLGWPDGKSDIWLRASKNILTAIYIYLLLKTQNNPLFKELGIQRLNVKDFHILKAADYLNPKTFKNGAWRTEIEKMSQNNIYWERLYNIFATLPDQAQNTLEGFLSNAQDVINGYSRNYKLAEIISSCSLSLQNLFDNISEKPFVIFICYPDEEESVNKFNSLFVKQLYNYATKEANKNPNKHLARKFQFYLEEFANLVRIDNFDKAISIARSRWIFFLIIIQSYAQLKKYDTGKGESTTIIDNTALTYFISSSSVETMESVIKSIGKKEIINRSYQEKDKNGGFSSSIQEKSILDINNLKEKPKEDVLIDIPNEKPFIWTMIPFYKGFTEIINDQRSFEYQVSESLKKIHKDKEKLIIQERKKTKKLVKNENYLTDIEEAIMSNEFSNSQEYKELFGIHNLNLFENANIYKNLSNEINLKIIEKTIKDFKRKRKSKNDAE
;
A
#
# COMPACT_ATOMS: atom_id res chain seq x y z
N MET A 1 -57.24 -34.60 23.67
CA MET A 1 -57.21 -34.64 25.15
C MET A 1 -55.80 -34.92 25.67
N LEU A 2 -55.16 -36.04 25.31
CA LEU A 2 -53.77 -36.38 25.71
C LEU A 2 -52.73 -35.27 25.49
N SER A 3 -52.75 -34.57 24.35
CA SER A 3 -51.86 -33.42 24.08
C SER A 3 -51.98 -32.32 25.13
N LYS A 4 -53.22 -31.92 25.48
CA LYS A 4 -53.48 -30.84 26.47
C LYS A 4 -53.10 -31.26 27.89
N THR A 5 -53.16 -32.56 28.21
CA THR A 5 -52.73 -33.08 29.52
C THR A 5 -51.21 -33.13 29.63
N LEU A 6 -50.51 -33.51 28.56
CA LEU A 6 -49.05 -33.50 28.48
C LEU A 6 -48.49 -32.07 28.55
N ASP A 7 -49.18 -31.10 27.95
CA ASP A 7 -48.82 -29.67 28.02
C ASP A 7 -48.83 -29.08 29.44
N LYS A 8 -49.65 -29.63 30.36
CA LYS A 8 -49.73 -29.18 31.76
C LYS A 8 -48.67 -29.80 32.67
N ILE A 9 -48.09 -30.94 32.30
CA ILE A 9 -47.19 -31.72 33.18
C ILE A 9 -45.73 -31.57 32.74
N PHE A 10 -45.46 -31.37 31.44
CA PHE A 10 -44.09 -31.28 30.93
C PHE A 10 -43.94 -30.22 29.82
N ASP A 11 -43.04 -29.27 30.05
CA ASP A 11 -42.74 -28.18 29.11
C ASP A 11 -41.73 -28.61 28.02
N PHE A 12 -42.15 -29.52 27.13
CA PHE A 12 -41.32 -30.03 26.03
C PHE A 12 -41.59 -29.33 24.69
N LYS A 13 -40.56 -29.22 23.83
CA LYS A 13 -40.68 -28.76 22.42
C LYS A 13 -41.73 -29.56 21.64
N ASN A 14 -42.44 -28.90 20.73
CA ASN A 14 -43.55 -29.48 19.94
C ASN A 14 -43.20 -30.79 19.20
N ASP A 15 -41.97 -30.97 18.74
CA ASP A 15 -41.57 -32.17 18.00
C ASP A 15 -41.42 -33.39 18.92
N PHE A 16 -40.93 -33.19 20.15
CA PHE A 16 -40.88 -34.24 21.16
C PHE A 16 -42.29 -34.70 21.58
N LYS A 17 -43.22 -33.74 21.71
CA LYS A 17 -44.63 -34.05 21.99
C LYS A 17 -45.25 -34.92 20.89
N LYS A 18 -44.99 -34.60 19.61
CA LYS A 18 -45.47 -35.40 18.47
C LYS A 18 -44.87 -36.81 18.47
N ALA A 19 -43.58 -36.96 18.76
CA ALA A 19 -42.91 -38.26 18.85
C ALA A 19 -43.46 -39.10 20.00
N LEU A 20 -43.61 -38.52 21.18
CA LEU A 20 -44.14 -39.19 22.37
C LEU A 20 -45.60 -39.64 22.20
N ILE A 21 -46.43 -38.81 21.57
CA ILE A 21 -47.82 -39.17 21.27
C ILE A 21 -47.87 -40.34 20.28
N LYS A 22 -47.03 -40.34 19.25
CA LYS A 22 -46.94 -41.44 18.27
C LYS A 22 -46.48 -42.74 18.91
N THR A 23 -45.47 -42.72 19.78
CA THR A 23 -45.00 -43.92 20.48
C THR A 23 -46.10 -44.46 21.39
N ILE A 24 -46.73 -43.62 22.22
CA ILE A 24 -47.86 -44.03 23.08
C ILE A 24 -48.99 -44.67 22.26
N LEU A 25 -49.35 -44.11 21.10
CA LEU A 25 -50.34 -44.72 20.21
C LEU A 25 -49.92 -46.10 19.69
N ILE A 26 -48.66 -46.25 19.27
CA ILE A 26 -48.11 -47.54 18.80
C ILE A 26 -48.13 -48.58 19.92
N PHE A 27 -47.83 -48.21 21.16
CA PHE A 27 -47.92 -49.08 22.33
C PHE A 27 -49.34 -49.63 22.53
N PHE A 28 -50.34 -48.74 22.57
CA PHE A 28 -51.73 -49.14 22.79
C PHE A 28 -52.31 -49.99 21.65
N ILE A 29 -51.80 -49.84 20.43
CA ILE A 29 -52.21 -50.65 19.28
C ILE A 29 -51.50 -51.99 19.23
N SER A 30 -50.19 -52.04 19.51
CA SER A 30 -49.39 -53.26 19.31
C SER A 30 -49.47 -54.25 20.48
N LEU A 31 -49.65 -53.78 21.73
CA LEU A 31 -49.78 -54.68 22.89
C LEU A 31 -50.98 -55.65 22.76
N PRO A 32 -52.22 -55.22 22.44
CA PRO A 32 -53.35 -56.14 22.32
C PRO A 32 -53.18 -57.13 21.16
N VAL A 33 -52.62 -56.68 20.04
CA VAL A 33 -52.40 -57.51 18.84
C VAL A 33 -51.38 -58.60 19.13
N LEU A 34 -50.23 -58.25 19.73
CA LEU A 34 -49.19 -59.21 20.08
C LEU A 34 -49.66 -60.16 21.19
N TYR A 35 -50.43 -59.67 22.16
CA TYR A 35 -51.02 -60.53 23.19
C TYR A 35 -52.05 -61.51 22.60
N PHE A 36 -52.85 -61.08 21.63
CA PHE A 36 -53.77 -61.95 20.91
C PHE A 36 -53.03 -63.04 20.10
N MET A 37 -51.94 -62.68 19.41
CA MET A 37 -51.08 -63.65 18.73
C MET A 37 -50.45 -64.64 19.71
N PHE A 38 -49.95 -64.15 20.85
CA PHE A 38 -49.39 -65.00 21.91
C PHE A 38 -50.43 -65.97 22.48
N PHE A 39 -51.65 -65.49 22.75
CA PHE A 39 -52.76 -66.32 23.22
C PHE A 39 -53.14 -67.40 22.21
N THR A 40 -53.30 -67.04 20.94
CA THR A 40 -53.71 -67.96 19.87
C THR A 40 -52.66 -69.04 19.60
N LEU A 41 -51.37 -68.69 19.60
CA LEU A 41 -50.26 -69.64 19.49
C LEU A 41 -50.30 -70.70 20.60
N LEU A 42 -50.47 -70.28 21.85
CA LEU A 42 -50.46 -71.19 23.00
C LEU A 42 -51.73 -72.03 23.15
N ASN A 43 -52.82 -71.64 22.49
CA ASN A 43 -54.12 -72.34 22.57
C ASN A 43 -54.57 -72.91 21.22
N ILE A 44 -53.66 -73.04 20.25
CA ILE A 44 -53.97 -73.46 18.88
C ILE A 44 -54.65 -74.85 18.85
N ASN A 45 -54.18 -75.79 19.68
CA ASN A 45 -54.79 -77.12 19.80
C ASN A 45 -56.22 -77.06 20.34
N LYS A 46 -56.50 -76.20 21.32
CA LYS A 46 -57.85 -76.04 21.88
C LYS A 46 -58.81 -75.38 20.89
N LEU A 47 -58.32 -74.36 20.18
CA LEU A 47 -59.13 -73.60 19.23
C LEU A 47 -59.38 -74.38 17.92
N ILE A 48 -58.39 -75.10 17.41
CA ILE A 48 -58.47 -75.75 16.08
C ILE A 48 -58.85 -77.23 16.19
N ILE A 49 -58.21 -77.99 17.09
CA ILE A 49 -58.41 -79.46 17.19
C ILE A 49 -59.64 -79.77 18.05
N GLN A 50 -59.79 -79.10 19.19
CA GLN A 50 -60.91 -79.31 20.12
C GLN A 50 -62.12 -78.42 19.81
N LYS A 51 -61.98 -77.47 18.86
CA LYS A 51 -63.01 -76.52 18.41
C LYS A 51 -63.71 -75.77 19.56
N GLU A 52 -62.98 -75.46 20.64
CA GLU A 52 -63.55 -74.67 21.74
C GLU A 52 -63.87 -73.24 21.28
N PRO A 53 -65.01 -72.66 21.72
CA PRO A 53 -65.31 -71.26 21.44
C PRO A 53 -64.22 -70.33 21.97
N PHE A 54 -63.78 -69.37 21.14
CA PHE A 54 -62.67 -68.46 21.44
C PHE A 54 -62.78 -67.81 22.83
N PHE A 55 -63.96 -67.30 23.18
CA PHE A 55 -64.17 -66.57 24.43
C PHE A 55 -63.99 -67.47 25.66
N THR A 56 -64.40 -68.73 25.54
CA THR A 56 -64.26 -69.75 26.59
C THR A 56 -62.80 -70.13 26.79
N ALA A 57 -62.07 -70.37 25.69
CA ALA A 57 -60.64 -70.65 25.72
C ALA A 57 -59.84 -69.46 26.28
N PHE A 58 -60.21 -68.23 25.89
CA PHE A 58 -59.57 -67.00 26.35
C PHE A 58 -59.76 -66.76 27.85
N LYS A 59 -61.00 -66.88 28.34
CA LYS A 59 -61.29 -66.76 29.77
C LYS A 59 -60.57 -67.83 30.59
N THR A 60 -60.56 -69.07 30.10
CA THR A 60 -59.86 -70.19 30.76
C THR A 60 -58.36 -69.96 30.79
N PHE A 61 -57.76 -69.44 29.72
CA PHE A 61 -56.34 -69.11 29.68
C PHE A 61 -55.98 -67.97 30.63
N LEU A 62 -56.78 -66.91 30.67
CA LEU A 62 -56.57 -65.80 31.58
C LEU A 62 -56.58 -66.25 33.05
N VAL A 63 -57.46 -67.17 33.42
CA VAL A 63 -57.55 -67.70 34.80
C VAL A 63 -56.45 -68.72 35.08
N SER A 64 -56.27 -69.71 34.21
CA SER A 64 -55.35 -70.84 34.45
C SER A 64 -53.88 -70.50 34.23
N LYS A 65 -53.58 -69.51 33.38
CA LYS A 65 -52.22 -69.10 32.98
C LYS A 65 -51.94 -67.62 33.26
N TRP A 66 -52.60 -67.04 34.27
CA TRP A 66 -52.47 -65.61 34.60
C TRP A 66 -51.02 -65.16 34.82
N LYS A 67 -50.16 -65.99 35.43
CA LYS A 67 -48.72 -65.70 35.62
C LYS A 67 -47.96 -65.56 34.29
N LEU A 68 -48.34 -66.35 33.27
CA LEU A 68 -47.73 -66.31 31.95
C LEU A 68 -48.14 -65.04 31.18
N SER A 69 -49.40 -64.63 31.35
CA SER A 69 -49.89 -63.36 30.82
C SER A 69 -49.19 -62.16 31.46
N LEU A 70 -48.97 -62.21 32.77
CA LEU A 70 -48.33 -61.13 33.51
C LEU A 70 -46.84 -60.97 33.15
N THR A 71 -46.14 -62.10 32.97
CA THR A 71 -44.74 -62.10 32.50
C THR A 71 -44.60 -61.60 31.07
N PHE A 72 -45.52 -61.94 30.15
CA PHE A 72 -45.53 -61.39 28.80
C PHE A 72 -45.68 -59.86 28.80
N VAL A 73 -46.63 -59.33 29.57
CA VAL A 73 -46.85 -57.88 29.66
C VAL A 73 -45.62 -57.18 30.26
N ALA A 74 -45.00 -57.77 31.29
CA ALA A 74 -43.78 -57.23 31.90
C ALA A 74 -42.59 -57.20 30.92
N LEU A 75 -42.37 -58.27 30.16
CA LEU A 75 -41.32 -58.34 29.14
C LEU A 75 -41.57 -57.36 28.00
N TYR A 76 -42.82 -57.21 27.56
CA TYR A 76 -43.19 -56.24 26.54
C TYR A 76 -42.96 -54.81 27.03
N LEU A 77 -43.33 -54.48 28.27
CA LEU A 77 -43.08 -53.17 28.88
C LEU A 77 -41.57 -52.86 28.96
N LEU A 78 -40.75 -53.85 29.34
CA LEU A 78 -39.29 -53.73 29.37
C LEU A 78 -38.68 -53.53 27.98
N GLY A 79 -39.08 -54.33 26.99
CA GLY A 79 -38.59 -54.18 25.62
C GLY A 79 -39.02 -52.84 25.01
N TYR A 80 -40.24 -52.41 25.30
CA TYR A 80 -40.77 -51.15 24.82
C TYR A 80 -40.09 -49.93 25.46
N SER A 81 -39.80 -49.97 26.76
CA SER A 81 -39.04 -48.91 27.43
C SER A 81 -37.60 -48.82 26.91
N MET A 82 -36.96 -49.96 26.63
CA MET A 82 -35.63 -50.01 26.01
C MET A 82 -35.64 -49.45 24.59
N LEU A 83 -36.67 -49.73 23.78
CA LEU A 83 -36.86 -49.16 22.44
C LEU A 83 -37.01 -47.64 22.47
N ILE A 84 -37.80 -47.10 23.42
CA ILE A 84 -37.92 -45.66 23.63
C ILE A 84 -36.56 -45.07 24.03
N PHE A 85 -35.83 -45.72 24.93
CA PHE A 85 -34.52 -45.26 25.37
C PHE A 85 -33.52 -45.18 24.19
N VAL A 86 -33.43 -46.23 23.37
CA VAL A 86 -32.56 -46.28 22.18
C VAL A 86 -32.99 -45.26 21.12
N ALA A 87 -34.29 -45.13 20.84
CA ALA A 87 -34.79 -44.16 19.86
C ALA A 87 -34.49 -42.70 20.26
N ASN A 88 -34.40 -42.42 21.57
CA ASN A 88 -34.12 -41.09 22.09
C ASN A 88 -32.63 -40.81 22.33
N ILE A 89 -31.73 -41.79 22.22
CA ILE A 89 -30.27 -41.60 22.39
C ILE A 89 -29.73 -40.56 21.38
N GLY A 90 -30.17 -40.61 20.12
CA GLY A 90 -29.69 -39.69 19.09
C GLY A 90 -30.18 -38.24 19.26
N ASP A 91 -31.32 -38.03 19.91
CA ASP A 91 -31.82 -36.68 20.25
C ASP A 91 -31.28 -36.19 21.60
N PHE A 92 -30.91 -37.11 22.50
CA PHE A 92 -30.11 -36.80 23.68
C PHE A 92 -28.74 -36.27 23.24
N GLU A 93 -27.98 -36.97 22.39
CA GLU A 93 -26.68 -36.51 21.90
C GLU A 93 -26.73 -35.09 21.28
N LYS A 94 -27.76 -34.79 20.48
CA LYS A 94 -27.98 -33.45 19.90
C LYS A 94 -28.25 -32.34 20.93
N LYS A 95 -28.67 -32.67 22.15
CA LYS A 95 -28.89 -31.72 23.26
C LYS A 95 -27.61 -31.47 24.08
N TYR A 96 -26.64 -32.39 24.01
CA TYR A 96 -25.39 -32.29 24.76
C TYR A 96 -24.25 -31.64 23.96
N THR A 97 -24.28 -31.67 22.63
CA THR A 97 -23.32 -30.94 21.79
C THR A 97 -24.01 -29.77 21.07
N LYS A 98 -23.97 -28.56 21.64
CA LYS A 98 -24.10 -27.33 20.83
C LYS A 98 -23.62 -26.10 21.60
N ASP A 99 -22.30 -26.02 21.80
CA ASP A 99 -21.64 -24.75 21.48
C ASP A 99 -22.00 -24.39 20.03
N LYS A 100 -22.15 -23.11 19.67
CA LYS A 100 -22.32 -22.73 18.25
C LYS A 100 -21.26 -23.48 17.43
N ASN A 101 -21.70 -24.25 16.44
CA ASN A 101 -20.82 -25.06 15.60
C ASN A 101 -19.75 -24.10 15.05
N GLU A 102 -18.46 -24.44 15.08
CA GLU A 102 -17.40 -23.57 14.54
C GLU A 102 -17.65 -23.14 13.08
N ASN A 103 -18.48 -23.90 12.34
CA ASN A 103 -19.01 -23.55 11.02
C ASN A 103 -19.86 -22.26 10.99
N ASP A 104 -20.38 -21.81 12.13
CA ASP A 104 -21.15 -20.58 12.28
C ASP A 104 -20.27 -19.37 12.59
N VAL A 105 -18.99 -19.56 12.90
CA VAL A 105 -18.08 -18.50 13.34
C VAL A 105 -17.24 -17.97 12.19
N PHE A 106 -16.61 -18.85 11.43
CA PHE A 106 -15.80 -18.48 10.27
C PHE A 106 -16.60 -18.62 8.98
N LEU A 107 -16.30 -17.76 8.00
CA LEU A 107 -16.72 -17.99 6.62
C LEU A 107 -16.04 -19.24 6.08
N TRP A 108 -14.75 -19.37 6.34
CA TRP A 108 -13.95 -20.55 6.08
C TRP A 108 -12.65 -20.48 6.87
N ASN A 109 -12.21 -21.61 7.40
CA ASN A 109 -10.90 -21.79 8.00
C ASN A 109 -10.23 -22.97 7.31
N SER A 110 -9.20 -22.67 6.51
CA SER A 110 -8.51 -23.67 5.68
C SER A 110 -7.81 -24.75 6.49
N ARG A 111 -7.38 -24.42 7.71
CA ARG A 111 -6.63 -25.34 8.56
C ARG A 111 -7.52 -26.32 9.30
N THR A 112 -8.68 -25.86 9.79
CA THR A 112 -9.64 -26.73 10.48
C THR A 112 -10.65 -27.38 9.53
N GLY A 113 -10.75 -26.90 8.28
CA GLY A 113 -11.75 -27.34 7.30
C GLY A 113 -13.18 -26.96 7.67
N LYS A 114 -13.36 -25.96 8.56
CA LYS A 114 -14.66 -25.53 9.08
C LYS A 114 -15.12 -24.23 8.43
N GLY A 115 -16.44 -24.07 8.29
CA GLY A 115 -17.09 -22.93 7.63
C GLY A 115 -17.97 -23.33 6.45
N ASN A 116 -18.30 -22.37 5.59
CA ASN A 116 -19.17 -22.56 4.43
C ASN A 116 -18.39 -22.35 3.12
N TRP A 117 -17.71 -23.41 2.68
CA TRP A 117 -16.97 -23.41 1.42
C TRP A 117 -17.82 -23.06 0.21
N LYS A 118 -19.07 -23.56 0.15
CA LYS A 118 -19.99 -23.26 -0.96
C LYS A 118 -20.22 -21.75 -1.11
N ARG A 119 -20.42 -21.04 0.01
CA ARG A 119 -20.55 -19.57 0.03
C ARG A 119 -19.26 -18.87 -0.43
N VAL A 120 -18.09 -19.41 -0.08
CA VAL A 120 -16.80 -18.87 -0.56
C VAL A 120 -16.70 -18.99 -2.08
N GLN A 121 -17.03 -20.17 -2.62
CA GLN A 121 -17.01 -20.42 -4.07
C GLN A 121 -17.98 -19.47 -4.80
N GLU A 122 -19.22 -19.38 -4.33
CA GLU A 122 -20.26 -18.52 -4.93
C GLU A 122 -19.88 -17.04 -4.92
N LYS A 123 -19.20 -16.56 -3.87
CA LYS A 123 -18.90 -15.14 -3.71
C LYS A 123 -17.58 -14.70 -4.32
N PHE A 124 -16.53 -15.51 -4.23
CA PHE A 124 -15.16 -15.08 -4.52
C PHE A 124 -14.50 -15.81 -5.70
N ILE A 125 -15.12 -16.88 -6.21
CA ILE A 125 -14.64 -17.55 -7.43
C ILE A 125 -15.57 -17.14 -8.57
N LYS A 126 -15.12 -16.21 -9.41
CA LYS A 126 -15.93 -15.65 -10.49
C LYS A 126 -15.63 -16.36 -11.82
N PRO A 127 -16.66 -16.68 -12.64
CA PRO A 127 -16.45 -17.24 -13.97
C PRO A 127 -15.71 -16.28 -14.91
N LYS A 128 -15.97 -14.97 -14.78
CA LYS A 128 -15.27 -13.91 -15.50
C LYS A 128 -14.35 -13.18 -14.52
N PRO A 129 -13.02 -13.32 -14.65
CA PRO A 129 -12.08 -12.70 -13.74
C PRO A 129 -12.04 -11.18 -14.01
N LYS A 130 -11.97 -10.41 -12.94
CA LYS A 130 -11.90 -8.93 -12.97
C LYS A 130 -10.81 -8.45 -12.03
N ALA A 131 -10.26 -7.26 -12.30
CA ALA A 131 -9.27 -6.65 -11.44
C ALA A 131 -9.82 -6.39 -10.03
N ASN A 132 -9.17 -6.95 -9.02
CA ASN A 132 -9.44 -6.72 -7.60
C ASN A 132 -8.33 -7.35 -6.75
N TRP A 133 -8.42 -7.20 -5.43
CA TRP A 133 -7.51 -7.82 -4.48
C TRP A 133 -7.77 -9.33 -4.35
N VAL A 134 -6.71 -10.11 -4.43
CA VAL A 134 -6.70 -11.57 -4.28
C VAL A 134 -6.72 -11.93 -2.80
N LEU A 135 -7.70 -12.77 -2.43
CA LEU A 135 -7.85 -13.35 -1.10
C LEU A 135 -6.98 -14.61 -0.92
N GLY A 136 -6.64 -15.27 -2.02
CA GLY A 136 -5.82 -16.47 -2.06
C GLY A 136 -6.05 -17.24 -3.35
N TYR A 137 -5.37 -18.37 -3.50
CA TYR A 137 -5.62 -19.33 -4.57
C TYR A 137 -5.33 -20.75 -4.09
N TYR A 138 -5.84 -21.73 -4.83
CA TYR A 138 -5.51 -23.14 -4.66
C TYR A 138 -5.42 -23.82 -6.02
N GLU A 139 -4.79 -24.99 -6.08
CA GLU A 139 -4.77 -25.82 -7.27
C GLU A 139 -5.93 -26.84 -7.24
N ASN A 140 -6.70 -26.89 -8.32
CA ASN A 140 -7.74 -27.90 -8.46
C ASN A 140 -7.14 -29.28 -8.82
N LYS A 141 -7.98 -30.32 -8.97
CA LYS A 141 -7.53 -31.67 -9.34
C LYS A 141 -6.80 -31.75 -10.69
N LYS A 142 -6.98 -30.76 -11.57
CA LYS A 142 -6.30 -30.65 -12.87
C LYS A 142 -5.00 -29.84 -12.79
N LYS A 143 -4.56 -29.45 -11.58
CA LYS A 143 -3.43 -28.54 -11.34
C LYS A 143 -3.62 -27.13 -11.93
N GLU A 144 -4.87 -26.72 -12.14
CA GLU A 144 -5.18 -25.35 -12.55
C GLU A 144 -5.34 -24.47 -11.30
N LYS A 145 -4.76 -23.27 -11.36
CA LYS A 145 -4.86 -22.28 -10.28
C LYS A 145 -6.26 -21.66 -10.27
N VAL A 146 -6.98 -21.84 -9.17
CA VAL A 146 -8.29 -21.24 -8.91
C VAL A 146 -8.11 -20.09 -7.93
N TRP A 147 -8.43 -18.88 -8.40
CA TRP A 147 -8.27 -17.66 -7.62
C TRP A 147 -9.52 -17.34 -6.81
N LEU A 148 -9.31 -16.96 -5.55
CA LEU A 148 -10.30 -16.33 -4.70
C LEU A 148 -10.05 -14.84 -4.73
N VAL A 149 -11.01 -14.09 -5.25
CA VAL A 149 -10.84 -12.66 -5.54
C VAL A 149 -11.93 -11.89 -4.82
N ASN A 150 -11.55 -10.79 -4.19
CA ASN A 150 -12.47 -9.92 -3.50
C ASN A 150 -13.62 -9.52 -4.43
N ASN A 151 -14.84 -9.55 -3.91
CA ASN A 151 -16.05 -9.27 -4.67
C ASN A 151 -16.55 -7.83 -4.48
N GLN A 152 -15.93 -7.06 -3.59
CA GLN A 152 -16.20 -5.65 -3.34
C GLN A 152 -15.05 -4.80 -3.87
N ASP A 153 -15.34 -3.64 -4.43
CA ASP A 153 -14.31 -2.69 -4.87
C ASP A 153 -13.89 -1.83 -3.67
N THR A 154 -12.97 -2.33 -2.84
CA THR A 154 -12.49 -1.66 -1.62
C THR A 154 -10.99 -1.39 -1.68
N HIS A 155 -10.50 -0.44 -0.86
CA HIS A 155 -9.07 -0.40 -0.54
C HIS A 155 -8.73 -1.55 0.41
N ALA A 156 -7.45 -1.85 0.50
CA ALA A 156 -6.96 -2.95 1.31
C ALA A 156 -5.74 -2.55 2.13
N LYS A 157 -5.53 -3.27 3.23
CA LYS A 157 -4.32 -3.17 4.04
C LYS A 157 -3.75 -4.54 4.35
N ILE A 158 -2.42 -4.64 4.37
CA ILE A 158 -1.69 -5.81 4.85
C ILE A 158 -0.98 -5.44 6.15
N ILE A 159 -1.22 -6.22 7.19
CA ILE A 159 -0.60 -6.09 8.51
C ILE A 159 0.31 -7.30 8.72
N GLY A 160 1.62 -7.03 8.75
CA GLY A 160 2.64 -8.07 8.90
C GLY A 160 3.97 -7.51 9.36
N GLY A 161 4.58 -8.12 10.38
CA GLY A 161 5.94 -7.76 10.82
C GLY A 161 7.01 -7.97 9.73
N THR A 162 8.23 -7.50 9.97
CA THR A 162 9.38 -7.80 9.10
C THR A 162 9.59 -9.31 8.98
N GLY A 163 9.90 -9.81 7.78
CA GLY A 163 10.07 -11.25 7.54
C GLY A 163 8.78 -12.07 7.57
N SER A 164 7.59 -11.48 7.78
CA SER A 164 6.30 -12.19 7.81
C SER A 164 5.83 -12.73 6.44
N GLY A 165 6.55 -12.46 5.35
CA GLY A 165 6.23 -13.01 4.03
C GLY A 165 5.12 -12.26 3.29
N LYS A 166 4.85 -11.00 3.66
CA LYS A 166 3.85 -10.12 3.00
C LYS A 166 3.94 -10.18 1.47
N SER A 167 5.15 -10.05 0.93
CA SER A 167 5.37 -10.04 -0.51
C SER A 167 5.10 -11.41 -1.15
N GLN A 168 5.53 -12.48 -0.49
CA GLN A 168 5.37 -13.88 -0.94
C GLN A 168 3.92 -14.40 -0.85
N PHE A 169 3.14 -13.97 0.13
CA PHE A 169 1.78 -14.48 0.34
C PHE A 169 0.70 -13.63 -0.31
N LEU A 170 0.93 -12.33 -0.48
CA LEU A 170 -0.11 -11.40 -0.88
C LEU A 170 0.32 -10.50 -2.04
N VAL A 171 1.45 -9.80 -1.98
CA VAL A 171 1.82 -8.81 -3.02
C VAL A 171 2.04 -9.48 -4.37
N LEU A 172 2.96 -10.45 -4.47
CA LEU A 172 3.28 -11.13 -5.72
C LEU A 172 2.07 -11.90 -6.29
N PRO A 173 1.27 -12.65 -5.50
CA PRO A 173 0.02 -13.23 -5.99
C PRO A 173 -0.99 -12.20 -6.50
N ASN A 174 -1.14 -11.05 -5.82
CA ASN A 174 -2.03 -9.97 -6.27
C ASN A 174 -1.57 -9.38 -7.60
N ILE A 175 -0.27 -9.09 -7.74
CA ILE A 175 0.31 -8.59 -8.99
C ILE A 175 0.07 -9.60 -10.12
N THR A 176 0.41 -10.86 -9.88
CA THR A 176 0.35 -11.93 -10.88
C THR A 176 -1.06 -12.16 -11.40
N TYR A 177 -2.05 -12.27 -10.50
CA TYR A 177 -3.45 -12.40 -10.90
C TYR A 177 -3.89 -11.22 -11.77
N ASN A 178 -3.69 -9.99 -11.30
CA ASN A 178 -4.19 -8.81 -11.98
C ASN A 178 -3.48 -8.57 -13.33
N ALA A 179 -2.18 -8.86 -13.43
CA ALA A 179 -1.43 -8.73 -14.68
C ALA A 179 -1.77 -9.85 -15.70
N SER A 180 -2.23 -11.01 -15.23
CA SER A 180 -2.67 -12.14 -16.08
C SER A 180 -4.09 -12.03 -16.63
N LEU A 181 -4.84 -10.99 -16.24
CA LEU A 181 -6.24 -10.81 -16.67
C LEU A 181 -6.36 -10.62 -18.19
N PRO A 182 -7.56 -10.85 -18.77
CA PRO A 182 -7.84 -10.42 -20.14
C PRO A 182 -7.55 -8.93 -20.31
N PHE A 183 -7.09 -8.55 -21.51
CA PHE A 183 -6.60 -7.20 -21.79
C PHE A 183 -7.54 -6.10 -21.28
N GLU A 184 -8.85 -6.18 -21.53
CA GLU A 184 -9.86 -5.19 -21.11
C GLU A 184 -9.99 -5.04 -19.59
N GLU A 185 -9.68 -6.08 -18.83
CA GLU A 185 -9.83 -6.13 -17.37
C GLU A 185 -8.50 -5.87 -16.62
N LYS A 186 -7.37 -5.74 -17.34
CA LYS A 186 -6.06 -5.43 -16.75
C LYS A 186 -6.08 -4.05 -16.08
N PRO A 187 -5.71 -3.94 -14.79
CA PRO A 187 -5.52 -2.66 -14.15
C PRO A 187 -4.15 -2.09 -14.49
N CYS A 188 -4.01 -0.77 -14.39
CA CYS A 188 -2.70 -0.15 -14.27
C CYS A 188 -2.19 -0.29 -12.83
N MET A 189 -0.89 -0.28 -12.63
CA MET A 189 -0.28 -0.49 -11.31
C MET A 189 0.80 0.54 -11.00
N PHE A 190 0.89 0.92 -9.74
CA PHE A 190 2.02 1.66 -9.19
C PHE A 190 2.56 0.87 -8.00
N ILE A 191 3.87 0.60 -7.98
CA ILE A 191 4.50 -0.28 -7.02
C ILE A 191 5.72 0.44 -6.43
N THR A 192 5.71 0.68 -5.12
CA THR A 192 6.93 1.03 -4.38
C THR A 192 7.66 -0.27 -4.04
N ASP A 193 8.98 -0.29 -4.27
CA ASP A 193 9.81 -1.47 -4.13
C ASP A 193 11.17 -1.10 -3.50
N PRO A 194 11.25 -1.02 -2.16
CA PRO A 194 12.45 -0.54 -1.48
C PRO A 194 13.70 -1.41 -1.68
N LYS A 195 13.55 -2.61 -2.24
CA LYS A 195 14.65 -3.57 -2.40
C LYS A 195 14.88 -4.00 -3.84
N LYS A 196 14.10 -3.45 -4.78
CA LYS A 196 14.10 -3.83 -6.20
C LYS A 196 13.70 -5.30 -6.45
N GLU A 197 13.22 -6.00 -5.43
CA GLU A 197 12.88 -7.44 -5.49
C GLU A 197 11.64 -7.69 -6.36
N LEU A 198 10.63 -6.81 -6.27
CA LEU A 198 9.38 -6.95 -7.02
C LEU A 198 9.61 -6.64 -8.50
N TYR A 199 10.40 -5.61 -8.80
CA TYR A 199 10.78 -5.26 -10.16
C TYR A 199 11.57 -6.39 -10.83
N GLU A 200 12.62 -6.89 -10.18
CA GLU A 200 13.44 -7.99 -10.71
C GLU A 200 12.63 -9.26 -10.94
N THR A 201 11.72 -9.59 -10.01
CA THR A 201 10.89 -10.80 -10.12
C THR A 201 9.83 -10.67 -11.22
N MET A 202 9.22 -9.50 -11.39
CA MET A 202 7.98 -9.37 -12.17
C MET A 202 8.14 -8.70 -13.53
N SER A 203 9.29 -8.09 -13.85
CA SER A 203 9.45 -7.31 -15.09
C SER A 203 9.22 -8.11 -16.36
N ASN A 204 9.82 -9.30 -16.48
CA ASN A 204 9.58 -10.20 -17.61
C ASN A 204 8.11 -10.59 -17.70
N PHE A 205 7.49 -10.91 -16.56
CA PHE A 205 6.09 -11.30 -16.49
C PHE A 205 5.16 -10.16 -16.96
N PHE A 206 5.41 -8.92 -16.53
CA PHE A 206 4.65 -7.76 -16.99
C PHE A 206 4.82 -7.52 -18.49
N ASN A 207 6.05 -7.65 -19.01
CA ASN A 207 6.35 -7.48 -20.43
C ASN A 207 5.64 -8.54 -21.28
N ASP A 208 5.72 -9.82 -20.88
CA ASP A 208 5.02 -10.92 -21.55
C ASP A 208 3.50 -10.75 -21.50
N ASN A 209 2.99 -10.07 -20.47
CA ASN A 209 1.59 -9.68 -20.33
C ASN A 209 1.26 -8.32 -20.97
N GLY A 210 2.13 -7.75 -21.81
CA GLY A 210 1.82 -6.57 -22.63
C GLY A 210 1.68 -5.26 -21.88
N TYR A 211 2.20 -5.17 -20.65
CA TYR A 211 2.25 -3.92 -19.91
C TYR A 211 3.30 -2.96 -20.48
N GLU A 212 3.00 -1.66 -20.44
CA GLU A 212 4.04 -0.63 -20.53
C GLU A 212 4.72 -0.48 -19.17
N ILE A 213 5.98 -0.89 -19.06
CA ILE A 213 6.76 -0.81 -17.82
C ILE A 213 7.46 0.54 -17.76
N LYS A 214 7.33 1.24 -16.64
CA LYS A 214 8.09 2.44 -16.29
C LYS A 214 8.84 2.19 -14.99
N LEU A 215 10.11 2.59 -14.96
CA LEU A 215 10.98 2.40 -13.81
C LEU A 215 11.54 3.77 -13.41
N ILE A 216 11.43 4.13 -12.13
CA ILE A 216 12.28 5.13 -11.50
C ILE A 216 13.19 4.38 -10.54
N ASP A 217 14.49 4.47 -10.75
CA ASP A 217 15.46 3.65 -10.02
C ASP A 217 16.47 4.53 -9.27
N LEU A 218 16.26 4.65 -7.97
CA LEU A 218 17.16 5.37 -7.05
C LEU A 218 18.27 4.46 -6.51
N ILE A 219 18.25 3.15 -6.81
CA ILE A 219 19.28 2.19 -6.42
C ILE A 219 20.37 2.14 -7.48
N ASP A 220 20.05 1.87 -8.74
CA ASP A 220 21.04 1.72 -9.82
C ASP A 220 21.07 2.87 -10.84
N SER A 221 20.12 3.81 -10.78
CA SER A 221 20.04 4.96 -11.69
C SER A 221 19.84 4.60 -13.16
N THR A 222 19.21 3.46 -13.45
CA THR A 222 18.91 2.98 -14.81
C THR A 222 17.51 3.33 -15.32
N GLY A 223 16.72 4.05 -14.52
CA GLY A 223 15.31 4.38 -14.79
C GLY A 223 15.07 5.76 -15.42
N GLU A 224 13.80 6.09 -15.58
CA GLU A 224 13.30 7.41 -15.99
C GLU A 224 13.53 8.48 -14.92
N THR A 225 13.52 9.74 -15.36
CA THR A 225 13.57 10.92 -14.51
C THR A 225 12.21 11.58 -14.41
N TRP A 226 11.96 12.23 -13.27
CA TRP A 226 10.69 12.88 -13.00
C TRP A 226 10.89 14.18 -12.25
N ASN A 227 10.34 15.26 -12.80
CA ASN A 227 10.36 16.57 -12.18
C ASN A 227 8.93 17.00 -11.81
N PRO A 228 8.65 17.29 -10.53
CA PRO A 228 7.30 17.59 -10.07
C PRO A 228 6.74 18.87 -10.70
N LEU A 229 7.59 19.82 -11.11
CA LEU A 229 7.16 21.10 -11.69
C LEU A 229 6.70 20.97 -13.14
N VAL A 230 6.94 19.86 -13.83
CA VAL A 230 6.68 19.73 -15.28
C VAL A 230 5.21 19.98 -15.63
N TYR A 231 4.29 19.60 -14.75
CA TYR A 231 2.87 19.84 -14.97
C TYR A 231 2.54 21.33 -15.15
N SER A 232 3.08 22.19 -14.29
CA SER A 232 2.82 23.64 -14.37
C SER A 232 3.47 24.25 -15.63
N PHE A 233 4.62 23.71 -16.05
CA PHE A 233 5.24 24.05 -17.32
C PHE A 233 4.37 23.66 -18.51
N GLU A 234 3.85 22.43 -18.57
CA GLU A 234 3.02 21.92 -19.66
C GLU A 234 1.72 22.74 -19.80
N ILE A 235 1.10 23.15 -18.70
CA ILE A 235 -0.10 24.00 -18.73
C ILE A 235 0.16 25.32 -19.49
N LEU A 236 1.27 26.00 -19.20
CA LEU A 236 1.53 27.33 -19.79
C LEU A 236 2.25 27.28 -21.14
N ASN A 237 2.99 26.21 -21.44
CA ASN A 237 3.81 26.10 -22.64
C ASN A 237 3.22 25.19 -23.72
N SER A 238 2.08 24.53 -23.45
CA SER A 238 1.31 23.80 -24.49
C SER A 238 0.56 24.73 -25.45
N LYS A 239 0.48 26.03 -25.13
CA LYS A 239 -0.21 27.07 -25.90
C LYS A 239 0.78 28.18 -26.27
N THR A 240 0.44 28.97 -27.30
CA THR A 240 1.19 30.21 -27.58
C THR A 240 0.96 31.20 -26.44
N PHE A 241 1.90 32.12 -26.22
CA PHE A 241 1.83 33.08 -25.12
C PHE A 241 0.50 33.85 -25.09
N GLU A 242 -0.01 34.24 -26.25
CA GLU A 242 -1.26 35.00 -26.43
C GLU A 242 -2.52 34.17 -26.17
N SER A 243 -2.44 32.84 -26.23
CA SER A 243 -3.58 31.93 -26.03
C SER A 243 -3.65 31.33 -24.62
N VAL A 244 -2.71 31.66 -23.74
CA VAL A 244 -2.75 31.28 -22.33
C VAL A 244 -3.82 32.10 -21.61
N LEU A 245 -4.78 31.41 -20.99
CA LEU A 245 -5.90 32.05 -20.30
C LEU A 245 -5.58 32.28 -18.81
N PRO A 246 -6.28 33.20 -18.12
CA PRO A 246 -6.12 33.38 -16.69
C PRO A 246 -6.30 32.11 -15.86
N SER A 247 -7.24 31.25 -16.25
CA SER A 247 -7.46 29.95 -15.62
C SER A 247 -6.27 29.00 -15.76
N ASP A 248 -5.45 29.14 -16.80
CA ASP A 248 -4.25 28.32 -16.99
C ASP A 248 -3.15 28.74 -16.01
N TYR A 249 -2.95 30.06 -15.84
CA TYR A 249 -2.06 30.60 -14.82
C TYR A 249 -2.49 30.17 -13.41
N GLU A 250 -3.78 30.25 -13.09
CA GLU A 250 -4.30 29.81 -11.79
C GLU A 250 -4.04 28.31 -11.54
N LYS A 251 -4.29 27.45 -12.54
CA LYS A 251 -3.99 26.01 -12.44
C LYS A 251 -2.50 25.74 -12.25
N ALA A 252 -1.64 26.42 -13.01
CA ALA A 252 -0.19 26.22 -12.93
C ALA A 252 0.38 26.69 -11.59
N ILE A 253 -0.05 27.86 -11.10
CA ILE A 253 0.33 28.40 -9.79
C ILE A 253 -0.22 27.54 -8.65
N SER A 254 -1.46 27.07 -8.75
CA SER A 254 -2.04 26.15 -7.76
C SER A 254 -1.24 24.85 -7.67
N SER A 255 -0.77 24.32 -8.80
CA SER A 255 0.09 23.14 -8.82
C SER A 255 1.44 23.41 -8.16
N ILE A 256 2.06 24.57 -8.39
CA ILE A 256 3.30 24.97 -7.71
C ILE A 256 3.08 25.06 -6.20
N ASN A 257 2.00 25.69 -5.76
CA ASN A 257 1.67 25.82 -4.34
C ASN A 257 1.56 24.44 -3.68
N GLU A 258 0.83 23.51 -4.31
CA GLU A 258 0.69 22.15 -3.79
C GLU A 258 2.05 21.44 -3.68
N ILE A 259 2.87 21.51 -4.74
CA ILE A 259 4.21 20.93 -4.72
C ILE A 259 5.06 21.52 -3.60
N VAL A 260 5.05 22.84 -3.43
CA VAL A 260 5.79 23.53 -2.37
C VAL A 260 5.34 23.06 -0.99
N GLU A 261 4.03 22.95 -0.74
CA GLU A 261 3.50 22.44 0.53
C GLU A 261 3.99 21.02 0.84
N ASP A 262 4.18 20.20 -0.20
CA ASP A 262 4.55 18.78 -0.11
C ASP A 262 6.05 18.49 -0.17
N LEU A 263 6.93 19.51 -0.19
CA LEU A 263 8.39 19.30 -0.26
C LEU A 263 9.00 18.64 1.00
N GLY A 264 8.21 18.31 2.02
CA GLY A 264 8.68 17.64 3.24
C GLY A 264 9.32 18.61 4.24
N TRP A 265 8.63 19.72 4.51
CA TRP A 265 9.02 20.72 5.50
C TRP A 265 9.08 20.15 6.92
N PRO A 266 9.94 20.70 7.81
CA PRO A 266 9.95 20.34 9.23
C PRO A 266 8.59 20.53 9.91
N ASP A 267 8.31 19.70 10.92
CA ASP A 267 7.07 19.79 11.69
C ASP A 267 7.03 21.08 12.51
N GLY A 268 6.07 21.96 12.19
CA GLY A 268 5.92 23.28 12.78
C GLY A 268 4.81 24.07 12.11
N LYS A 269 3.60 23.48 12.00
CA LYS A 269 2.50 23.95 11.13
C LYS A 269 2.00 25.39 11.35
N SER A 270 2.43 26.08 12.41
CA SER A 270 2.03 27.44 12.74
C SER A 270 3.18 28.45 12.76
N ASP A 271 4.38 28.05 12.31
CA ASP A 271 5.52 28.96 12.36
C ASP A 271 5.45 30.00 11.23
N ILE A 272 5.41 31.28 11.60
CA ILE A 272 5.46 32.41 10.67
C ILE A 272 6.66 32.27 9.73
N TRP A 273 7.77 31.73 10.26
CA TRP A 273 9.00 31.48 9.51
C TRP A 273 8.81 30.44 8.40
N LEU A 274 8.16 29.31 8.67
CA LEU A 274 7.90 28.28 7.65
C LEU A 274 6.94 28.78 6.58
N ARG A 275 5.89 29.52 6.95
CA ARG A 275 4.97 30.11 5.97
C ARG A 275 5.68 31.11 5.04
N ALA A 276 6.54 31.96 5.58
CA ALA A 276 7.32 32.90 4.78
C ALA A 276 8.30 32.18 3.84
N SER A 277 8.94 31.11 4.32
CA SER A 277 9.85 30.28 3.53
C SER A 277 9.15 29.60 2.34
N LYS A 278 7.94 29.07 2.58
CA LYS A 278 7.08 28.52 1.53
C LYS A 278 6.71 29.57 0.48
N ASN A 279 6.28 30.76 0.92
CA ASN A 279 5.96 31.86 0.02
C ASN A 279 7.15 32.27 -0.85
N ILE A 280 8.37 32.30 -0.29
CA ILE A 280 9.60 32.57 -1.05
C ILE A 280 9.83 31.50 -2.12
N LEU A 281 9.77 30.22 -1.77
CA LEU A 281 9.93 29.14 -2.76
C LEU A 281 8.86 29.17 -3.84
N THR A 282 7.60 29.35 -3.46
CA THR A 282 6.49 29.56 -4.41
C THR A 282 6.80 30.69 -5.38
N ALA A 283 7.23 31.85 -4.88
CA ALA A 283 7.54 33.00 -5.72
C ALA A 283 8.70 32.71 -6.67
N ILE A 284 9.76 32.06 -6.20
CA ILE A 284 10.88 31.62 -7.05
C ILE A 284 10.40 30.67 -8.15
N TYR A 285 9.57 29.68 -7.85
CA TYR A 285 9.07 28.75 -8.86
C TYR A 285 8.10 29.40 -9.85
N ILE A 286 7.26 30.34 -9.40
CA ILE A 286 6.41 31.14 -10.31
C ILE A 286 7.29 31.97 -11.24
N TYR A 287 8.31 32.64 -10.70
CA TYR A 287 9.28 33.38 -11.51
C TYR A 287 9.94 32.48 -12.57
N LEU A 288 10.47 31.33 -12.16
CA LEU A 288 11.10 30.37 -13.07
C LEU A 288 10.12 29.89 -14.14
N LEU A 289 8.88 29.57 -13.76
CA LEU A 289 7.82 29.16 -14.68
C LEU A 289 7.51 30.25 -15.70
N LEU A 290 7.28 31.50 -15.26
CA LEU A 290 7.01 32.62 -16.16
C LEU A 290 8.18 32.86 -17.12
N LYS A 291 9.42 32.70 -16.64
CA LYS A 291 10.63 32.81 -17.47
C LYS A 291 10.74 31.71 -18.53
N THR A 292 10.00 30.60 -18.40
CA THR A 292 9.96 29.57 -19.45
C THR A 292 9.09 29.95 -20.64
N GLN A 293 8.19 30.93 -20.52
CA GLN A 293 7.26 31.29 -21.60
C GLN A 293 7.99 31.94 -22.78
N ASN A 294 7.46 31.75 -23.99
CA ASN A 294 7.96 32.46 -25.16
C ASN A 294 7.35 33.87 -25.25
N ASN A 295 7.64 34.71 -24.25
CA ASN A 295 7.06 36.05 -24.13
C ASN A 295 7.79 37.05 -25.06
N PRO A 296 7.09 37.72 -25.99
CA PRO A 296 7.69 38.70 -26.89
C PRO A 296 8.43 39.85 -26.18
N LEU A 297 7.94 40.28 -25.01
CA LEU A 297 8.51 41.38 -24.21
C LEU A 297 9.93 41.07 -23.71
N PHE A 298 10.30 39.78 -23.62
CA PHE A 298 11.65 39.41 -23.16
C PHE A 298 12.74 39.98 -24.05
N LYS A 299 12.52 40.01 -25.37
CA LYS A 299 13.49 40.59 -26.31
C LYS A 299 13.61 42.10 -26.14
N GLU A 300 12.48 42.79 -25.93
CA GLU A 300 12.42 44.24 -25.78
C GLU A 300 13.05 44.72 -24.47
N LEU A 301 12.86 43.95 -23.39
CA LEU A 301 13.32 44.29 -22.04
C LEU A 301 14.72 43.73 -21.71
N GLY A 302 15.34 43.01 -22.64
CA GLY A 302 16.66 42.39 -22.47
C GLY A 302 16.66 41.23 -21.48
N ILE A 303 15.55 40.50 -21.37
CA ILE A 303 15.36 39.38 -20.45
C ILE A 303 15.65 38.07 -21.18
N GLN A 304 16.51 37.24 -20.61
CA GLN A 304 16.80 35.92 -21.18
C GLN A 304 15.77 34.89 -20.72
N ARG A 305 15.10 34.24 -21.68
CA ARG A 305 14.21 33.11 -21.44
C ARG A 305 14.93 31.96 -20.73
N LEU A 306 14.30 31.35 -19.73
CA LEU A 306 14.81 30.18 -19.01
C LEU A 306 14.77 28.94 -19.91
N ASN A 307 15.83 28.14 -19.88
CA ASN A 307 15.81 26.83 -20.53
C ASN A 307 14.91 25.88 -19.73
N VAL A 308 14.11 25.05 -20.41
CA VAL A 308 13.25 24.05 -19.77
C VAL A 308 14.05 23.13 -18.83
N LYS A 309 15.31 22.85 -19.18
CA LYS A 309 16.22 22.04 -18.36
C LYS A 309 16.57 22.65 -17.01
N ASP A 310 16.42 23.97 -16.87
CA ASP A 310 16.64 24.67 -15.60
C ASP A 310 15.34 24.81 -14.79
N PHE A 311 14.19 24.37 -15.32
CA PHE A 311 12.90 24.47 -14.61
C PHE A 311 12.64 23.24 -13.73
N HIS A 312 13.37 23.12 -12.61
CA HIS A 312 13.22 22.03 -11.64
C HIS A 312 13.41 22.54 -10.20
N ILE A 313 13.04 21.73 -9.19
CA ILE A 313 13.03 22.19 -7.79
C ILE A 313 14.42 22.65 -7.31
N LEU A 314 15.48 21.96 -7.71
CA LEU A 314 16.84 22.30 -7.27
C LEU A 314 17.32 23.67 -7.77
N LYS A 315 16.72 24.20 -8.85
CA LYS A 315 17.08 25.52 -9.39
C LYS A 315 16.81 26.65 -8.41
N ALA A 316 15.90 26.45 -7.45
CA ALA A 316 15.63 27.44 -6.42
C ALA A 316 16.87 27.79 -5.58
N ALA A 317 17.84 26.86 -5.43
CA ALA A 317 19.08 27.10 -4.69
C ALA A 317 19.87 28.32 -5.23
N ASP A 318 19.83 28.57 -6.55
CA ASP A 318 20.50 29.71 -7.20
C ASP A 318 19.97 31.07 -6.71
N TYR A 319 18.77 31.09 -6.12
CA TYR A 319 18.07 32.29 -5.69
C TYR A 319 18.04 32.47 -4.17
N LEU A 320 18.33 31.42 -3.40
CA LEU A 320 18.13 31.41 -1.95
C LEU A 320 19.31 31.98 -1.15
N ASN A 321 20.46 32.25 -1.77
CA ASN A 321 21.53 32.97 -1.11
C ASN A 321 21.12 34.43 -0.85
N PRO A 322 21.31 35.00 0.35
CA PRO A 322 20.83 36.35 0.69
C PRO A 322 21.30 37.46 -0.25
N LYS A 323 22.55 37.39 -0.74
CA LYS A 323 23.13 38.38 -1.65
C LYS A 323 22.46 38.32 -3.02
N THR A 324 22.32 37.13 -3.59
CA THR A 324 21.64 36.92 -4.87
C THR A 324 20.14 37.16 -4.77
N PHE A 325 19.53 36.88 -3.62
CA PHE A 325 18.11 37.08 -3.40
C PHE A 325 17.74 38.56 -3.42
N LYS A 326 18.55 39.41 -2.78
CA LYS A 326 18.35 40.86 -2.73
C LYS A 326 18.76 41.57 -4.02
N ASN A 327 19.94 41.23 -4.55
CA ASN A 327 20.60 42.03 -5.59
C ASN A 327 20.70 41.31 -6.94
N GLY A 328 20.07 40.14 -7.10
CA GLY A 328 20.15 39.39 -8.34
C GLY A 328 19.34 40.05 -9.47
N ALA A 329 19.77 39.84 -10.71
CA ALA A 329 19.14 40.41 -11.91
C ALA A 329 17.62 40.13 -11.99
N TRP A 330 17.17 38.99 -11.46
CA TRP A 330 15.77 38.60 -11.40
C TRP A 330 14.85 39.63 -10.73
N ARG A 331 15.32 40.41 -9.74
CA ARG A 331 14.53 41.49 -9.13
C ARG A 331 14.20 42.59 -10.15
N THR A 332 15.20 43.02 -10.90
CA THR A 332 15.05 44.00 -11.98
C THR A 332 14.21 43.45 -13.14
N GLU A 333 14.37 42.15 -13.46
CA GLU A 333 13.53 41.50 -14.47
C GLU A 333 12.05 41.50 -14.06
N ILE A 334 11.74 41.16 -12.80
CA ILE A 334 10.38 41.16 -12.27
C ILE A 334 9.78 42.58 -12.28
N GLU A 335 10.54 43.59 -11.87
CA GLU A 335 10.10 44.99 -11.86
C GLU A 335 9.81 45.54 -13.27
N LYS A 336 10.66 45.22 -14.27
CA LYS A 336 10.40 45.60 -15.66
C LYS A 336 9.14 44.92 -16.22
N MET A 337 8.97 43.63 -15.90
CA MET A 337 7.84 42.86 -16.38
C MET A 337 6.53 43.21 -15.70
N SER A 338 6.54 43.61 -14.42
CA SER A 338 5.32 43.95 -13.66
C SER A 338 4.55 45.11 -14.26
N GLN A 339 5.26 46.07 -14.88
CA GLN A 339 4.65 47.21 -15.57
C GLN A 339 3.87 46.81 -16.83
N ASN A 340 4.12 45.61 -17.36
CA ASN A 340 3.61 45.17 -18.67
C ASN A 340 2.79 43.87 -18.60
N ASN A 341 2.76 43.17 -17.46
CA ASN A 341 2.08 41.89 -17.32
C ASN A 341 1.56 41.65 -15.89
N ILE A 342 0.25 41.40 -15.76
CA ILE A 342 -0.45 41.21 -14.48
C ILE A 342 0.09 40.05 -13.63
N TYR A 343 0.62 38.98 -14.22
CA TYR A 343 1.17 37.85 -13.46
C TYR A 343 2.54 38.18 -12.88
N TRP A 344 3.33 38.97 -13.61
CA TRP A 344 4.58 39.54 -13.12
C TRP A 344 4.33 40.63 -12.08
N GLU A 345 3.25 41.40 -12.20
CA GLU A 345 2.81 42.36 -11.18
C GLU A 345 2.43 41.66 -9.87
N ARG A 346 1.63 40.58 -9.94
CA ARG A 346 1.31 39.75 -8.77
C ARG A 346 2.57 39.19 -8.12
N LEU A 347 3.52 38.72 -8.92
CA LEU A 347 4.80 38.22 -8.44
C LEU A 347 5.62 39.32 -7.76
N TYR A 348 5.70 40.52 -8.35
CA TYR A 348 6.35 41.69 -7.78
C TYR A 348 5.76 42.04 -6.41
N ASN A 349 4.42 42.04 -6.30
CA ASN A 349 3.74 42.32 -5.04
C ASN A 349 4.09 41.30 -3.94
N ILE A 350 4.26 40.02 -4.27
CA ILE A 350 4.72 39.01 -3.29
C ILE A 350 6.12 39.38 -2.79
N PHE A 351 7.05 39.74 -3.68
CA PHE A 351 8.40 40.14 -3.28
C PHE A 351 8.46 41.45 -2.50
N ALA A 352 7.62 42.43 -2.84
CA ALA A 352 7.55 43.72 -2.16
C ALA A 352 7.03 43.60 -0.72
N THR A 353 6.28 42.54 -0.39
CA THR A 353 5.81 42.29 0.99
C THR A 353 6.85 41.62 1.89
N LEU A 354 7.99 41.18 1.35
CA LEU A 354 9.04 40.58 2.15
C LEU A 354 9.79 41.65 2.97
N PRO A 355 10.24 41.35 4.20
CA PRO A 355 10.90 42.34 5.04
C PRO A 355 12.27 42.73 4.45
N ASP A 356 12.34 43.83 3.71
CA ASP A 356 13.60 44.31 3.12
C ASP A 356 14.57 44.86 4.19
N GLN A 357 14.03 45.38 5.30
CA GLN A 357 14.81 46.04 6.37
C GLN A 357 15.18 45.12 7.56
N ALA A 358 14.53 43.97 7.71
CA ALA A 358 14.81 43.02 8.80
C ALA A 358 15.71 41.88 8.31
N GLN A 359 17.01 42.16 8.15
CA GLN A 359 17.98 41.25 7.52
C GLN A 359 18.01 39.86 8.19
N ASN A 360 18.08 39.79 9.52
CA ASN A 360 18.11 38.53 10.25
C ASN A 360 16.83 37.70 10.03
N THR A 361 15.68 38.36 9.85
CA THR A 361 14.40 37.71 9.59
C THR A 361 14.34 37.11 8.19
N LEU A 362 14.81 37.86 7.19
CA LEU A 362 14.89 37.35 5.82
C LEU A 362 15.88 36.17 5.72
N GLU A 363 17.03 36.26 6.37
CA GLU A 363 18.04 35.19 6.38
C GLU A 363 17.49 33.90 6.98
N GLY A 364 16.68 33.97 8.06
CA GLY A 364 16.04 32.77 8.60
C GLY A 364 14.97 32.16 7.68
N PHE A 365 14.19 32.98 6.96
CA PHE A 365 13.25 32.45 5.95
C PHE A 365 14.00 31.75 4.80
N LEU A 366 15.08 32.34 4.31
CA LEU A 366 15.91 31.78 3.25
C LEU A 366 16.61 30.48 3.71
N SER A 367 17.08 30.42 4.96
CA SER A 367 17.70 29.21 5.53
C SER A 367 16.74 28.03 5.52
N ASN A 368 15.51 28.20 6.01
CA ASN A 368 14.51 27.14 6.03
C ASN A 368 14.16 26.63 4.62
N ALA A 369 14.03 27.55 3.65
CA ALA A 369 13.83 27.19 2.25
C ALA A 369 15.04 26.43 1.69
N GLN A 370 16.25 26.89 1.97
CA GLN A 370 17.50 26.26 1.54
C GLN A 370 17.65 24.85 2.11
N ASP A 371 17.28 24.63 3.38
CA ASP A 371 17.34 23.32 4.02
C ASP A 371 16.45 22.28 3.33
N VAL A 372 15.24 22.68 2.94
CA VAL A 372 14.33 21.80 2.18
C VAL A 372 14.91 21.44 0.81
N ILE A 373 15.41 22.42 0.06
CA ILE A 373 16.03 22.16 -1.25
C ILE A 373 17.29 21.30 -1.11
N ASN A 374 18.10 21.59 -0.09
CA ASN A 374 19.31 20.83 0.21
C ASN A 374 18.99 19.36 0.49
N GLY A 375 17.84 19.07 1.11
CA GLY A 375 17.34 17.72 1.33
C GLY A 375 17.28 16.86 0.06
N TYR A 376 16.90 17.45 -1.08
CA TYR A 376 16.86 16.74 -2.37
C TYR A 376 18.20 16.74 -3.11
N SER A 377 19.07 17.73 -2.86
CA SER A 377 20.36 17.87 -3.55
C SER A 377 21.46 16.95 -3.00
N ARG A 378 21.35 16.52 -1.74
CA ARG A 378 22.40 15.75 -1.03
C ARG A 378 22.62 14.36 -1.64
N ASN A 379 21.54 13.70 -2.09
CA ASN A 379 21.65 12.46 -2.84
C ASN A 379 21.77 12.80 -4.33
N TYR A 380 22.94 12.50 -4.91
CA TYR A 380 23.22 12.82 -6.31
C TYR A 380 22.29 12.11 -7.30
N LYS A 381 21.93 10.84 -7.03
CA LYS A 381 21.02 10.05 -7.88
C LYS A 381 19.62 10.66 -7.87
N LEU A 382 19.13 11.01 -6.69
CA LEU A 382 17.86 11.72 -6.51
C LEU A 382 17.89 13.08 -7.21
N ALA A 383 18.97 13.84 -7.04
CA ALA A 383 19.14 15.15 -7.67
C ALA A 383 19.09 15.06 -9.20
N GLU A 384 19.71 14.03 -9.78
CA GLU A 384 19.65 13.73 -11.20
C GLU A 384 18.23 13.38 -11.69
N ILE A 385 17.54 12.52 -10.94
CA ILE A 385 16.16 12.11 -11.27
C ILE A 385 15.20 13.29 -11.18
N ILE A 386 15.33 14.16 -10.19
CA ILE A 386 14.38 15.26 -9.98
C ILE A 386 14.66 16.52 -10.81
N SER A 387 15.88 16.66 -11.33
CA SER A 387 16.29 17.81 -12.17
C SER A 387 15.92 17.67 -13.64
N SER A 388 15.37 16.53 -14.05
CA SER A 388 14.94 16.30 -15.43
C SER A 388 13.64 15.50 -15.48
N CYS A 389 13.00 15.48 -16.65
CA CYS A 389 11.76 14.72 -16.82
C CYS A 389 11.79 13.97 -18.14
N SER A 390 11.82 12.65 -18.05
CA SER A 390 11.59 11.74 -19.17
C SER A 390 10.27 10.99 -19.03
N LEU A 391 9.78 10.82 -17.80
CA LEU A 391 8.48 10.23 -17.51
C LEU A 391 7.35 11.26 -17.64
N SER A 392 6.63 11.22 -18.77
CA SER A 392 5.39 11.99 -18.93
C SER A 392 4.21 11.23 -18.30
N LEU A 393 3.79 11.64 -17.10
CA LEU A 393 2.59 11.11 -16.45
C LEU A 393 1.33 11.45 -17.25
N GLN A 394 1.26 12.65 -17.84
CA GLN A 394 0.12 13.07 -18.67
C GLN A 394 -0.13 12.08 -19.82
N ASN A 395 0.91 11.75 -20.59
CA ASN A 395 0.79 10.81 -21.70
C ASN A 395 0.39 9.39 -21.24
N LEU A 396 0.87 8.93 -20.08
CA LEU A 396 0.49 7.63 -19.54
C LEU A 396 -1.00 7.57 -19.19
N PHE A 397 -1.53 8.63 -18.57
CA PHE A 397 -2.94 8.68 -18.20
C PHE A 397 -3.86 8.96 -19.39
N ASP A 398 -3.45 9.78 -20.35
CA ASP A 398 -4.24 10.01 -21.57
C ASP A 398 -4.40 8.70 -22.38
N ASN A 399 -3.39 7.83 -22.38
CA ASN A 399 -3.41 6.54 -23.08
C ASN A 399 -3.85 5.35 -22.20
N ILE A 400 -4.43 5.60 -21.02
CA ILE A 400 -4.77 4.54 -20.06
C ILE A 400 -5.78 3.53 -20.62
N SER A 401 -6.65 3.94 -21.54
CA SER A 401 -7.60 3.05 -22.22
C SER A 401 -6.90 2.13 -23.23
N GLU A 402 -5.84 2.61 -23.87
CA GLU A 402 -5.15 1.94 -24.98
C GLU A 402 -4.16 0.88 -24.53
N LYS A 403 -3.49 1.06 -23.39
CA LYS A 403 -2.48 0.11 -22.90
C LYS A 403 -2.36 0.15 -21.37
N PRO A 404 -2.37 -1.00 -20.68
CA PRO A 404 -2.11 -1.02 -19.24
C PRO A 404 -0.62 -0.70 -18.98
N PHE A 405 -0.34 0.08 -17.94
CA PHE A 405 1.02 0.40 -17.53
C PHE A 405 1.29 -0.03 -16.09
N VAL A 406 2.57 -0.26 -15.78
CA VAL A 406 3.08 -0.43 -14.42
C VAL A 406 4.22 0.54 -14.18
N ILE A 407 4.17 1.29 -13.08
CA ILE A 407 5.25 2.16 -12.64
C ILE A 407 5.87 1.55 -11.39
N PHE A 408 7.17 1.28 -11.44
CA PHE A 408 7.99 0.91 -10.29
C PHE A 408 8.80 2.10 -9.80
N ILE A 409 8.81 2.33 -8.49
CA ILE A 409 9.85 3.14 -7.84
C ILE A 409 10.69 2.23 -6.95
N CYS A 410 11.95 2.03 -7.36
CA CYS A 410 12.93 1.27 -6.61
C CYS A 410 13.85 2.24 -5.86
N TYR A 411 14.04 2.05 -4.56
CA TYR A 411 14.78 2.99 -3.72
C TYR A 411 15.33 2.36 -2.45
N PRO A 412 16.49 2.78 -1.92
CA PRO A 412 16.91 2.38 -0.57
C PRO A 412 15.99 3.04 0.47
N ASP A 413 15.43 2.26 1.40
CA ASP A 413 14.48 2.70 2.44
C ASP A 413 15.12 3.58 3.53
N GLU A 414 16.44 3.53 3.67
CA GLU A 414 17.22 4.21 4.71
C GLU A 414 17.28 5.74 4.57
N GLU A 415 16.97 6.29 3.39
CA GLU A 415 17.17 7.70 3.08
C GLU A 415 15.90 8.55 3.20
N GLU A 416 15.89 9.50 4.15
CA GLU A 416 14.76 10.41 4.37
C GLU A 416 14.42 11.26 3.13
N SER A 417 15.41 11.74 2.39
CA SER A 417 15.24 12.54 1.17
C SER A 417 14.50 11.76 0.07
N VAL A 418 14.79 10.47 -0.04
CA VAL A 418 14.12 9.56 -0.97
C VAL A 418 12.69 9.28 -0.51
N ASN A 419 12.48 9.09 0.79
CA ASN A 419 11.13 8.96 1.35
C ASN A 419 10.27 10.22 1.12
N LYS A 420 10.85 11.44 1.14
CA LYS A 420 10.17 12.69 0.76
C LYS A 420 9.78 12.70 -0.73
N PHE A 421 10.72 12.34 -1.60
CA PHE A 421 10.48 12.19 -3.04
C PHE A 421 9.32 11.23 -3.34
N ASN A 422 9.33 10.05 -2.71
CA ASN A 422 8.30 9.03 -2.92
C ASN A 422 6.91 9.52 -2.52
N SER A 423 6.78 10.21 -1.37
CA SER A 423 5.51 10.80 -0.94
C SER A 423 4.98 11.85 -1.93
N LEU A 424 5.87 12.73 -2.41
CA LEU A 424 5.52 13.74 -3.42
C LEU A 424 5.09 13.08 -4.73
N PHE A 425 5.81 12.04 -5.17
CA PHE A 425 5.48 11.29 -6.38
C PHE A 425 4.11 10.60 -6.28
N VAL A 426 3.85 9.89 -5.16
CA VAL A 426 2.56 9.21 -4.93
C VAL A 426 1.40 10.20 -5.00
N LYS A 427 1.52 11.36 -4.35
CA LYS A 427 0.48 12.39 -4.36
C LYS A 427 0.26 12.95 -5.77
N GLN A 428 1.32 13.27 -6.48
CA GLN A 428 1.23 13.75 -7.86
C GLN A 428 0.60 12.70 -8.78
N LEU A 429 0.99 11.43 -8.66
CA LEU A 429 0.42 10.35 -9.44
C LEU A 429 -1.09 10.16 -9.17
N TYR A 430 -1.51 10.26 -7.91
CA TYR A 430 -2.92 10.26 -7.53
C TYR A 430 -3.68 11.46 -8.14
N ASN A 431 -3.06 12.64 -8.16
CA ASN A 431 -3.65 13.85 -8.73
C ASN A 431 -3.84 13.73 -10.25
N TYR A 432 -2.87 13.20 -10.99
CA TYR A 432 -3.02 12.91 -12.42
C TYR A 432 -4.13 11.89 -12.68
N ALA A 433 -4.14 10.79 -11.94
CA ALA A 433 -5.20 9.78 -12.03
C ALA A 433 -6.60 10.38 -11.76
N THR A 434 -6.71 11.24 -10.74
CA THR A 434 -7.98 11.92 -10.41
C THR A 434 -8.42 12.88 -11.50
N LYS A 435 -7.49 13.65 -12.08
CA LYS A 435 -7.78 14.56 -13.19
C LYS A 435 -8.29 13.79 -14.41
N GLU A 436 -7.63 12.69 -14.75
CA GLU A 436 -8.04 11.83 -15.86
C GLU A 436 -9.42 11.23 -15.62
N ALA A 437 -9.66 10.69 -14.41
CA ALA A 437 -10.97 10.18 -14.05
C ALA A 437 -12.08 11.24 -14.20
N ASN A 438 -11.82 12.48 -13.79
CA ASN A 438 -12.79 13.58 -13.87
C ASN A 438 -13.10 14.03 -15.31
N LYS A 439 -12.29 13.67 -16.32
CA LYS A 439 -12.62 13.91 -17.74
C LYS A 439 -13.77 13.02 -18.22
N ASN A 440 -13.97 11.85 -17.60
CA ASN A 440 -14.99 10.89 -18.00
C ASN A 440 -16.37 11.23 -17.38
N PRO A 441 -17.50 10.97 -18.09
CA PRO A 441 -18.85 11.26 -17.58
C PRO A 441 -19.15 10.61 -16.22
N ASN A 442 -18.69 9.37 -16.03
CA ASN A 442 -18.86 8.60 -14.79
C ASN A 442 -17.83 8.95 -13.71
N LYS A 443 -16.89 9.85 -14.00
CA LYS A 443 -15.78 10.25 -13.13
C LYS A 443 -14.86 9.10 -12.70
N HIS A 444 -14.78 8.05 -13.52
CA HIS A 444 -13.92 6.88 -13.31
C HIS A 444 -12.81 6.84 -14.36
N LEU A 445 -11.66 6.26 -14.03
CA LEU A 445 -10.65 5.89 -15.02
C LEU A 445 -11.18 4.84 -16.01
N ALA A 446 -10.62 4.76 -17.22
CA ALA A 446 -10.99 3.73 -18.18
C ALA A 446 -10.65 2.30 -17.70
N ARG A 447 -9.63 2.18 -16.84
CA ARG A 447 -9.18 0.95 -16.19
C ARG A 447 -8.92 1.23 -14.72
N LYS A 448 -9.03 0.22 -13.86
CA LYS A 448 -8.65 0.37 -12.45
C LYS A 448 -7.17 0.72 -12.33
N PHE A 449 -6.82 1.55 -11.36
CA PHE A 449 -5.44 1.89 -11.04
C PHE A 449 -5.12 1.48 -9.60
N GLN A 450 -4.19 0.56 -9.43
CA GLN A 450 -3.85 -0.07 -8.16
C GLN A 450 -2.50 0.42 -7.64
N PHE A 451 -2.50 1.01 -6.46
CA PHE A 451 -1.30 1.40 -5.72
C PHE A 451 -0.90 0.29 -4.75
N TYR A 452 0.30 -0.25 -4.92
CA TYR A 452 0.96 -1.17 -4.01
C TYR A 452 2.02 -0.37 -3.25
N LEU A 453 1.67 0.08 -2.05
CA LEU A 453 2.56 0.90 -1.23
C LEU A 453 3.27 0.00 -0.21
N GLU A 454 4.33 -0.68 -0.67
CA GLU A 454 5.26 -1.37 0.21
C GLU A 454 5.93 -0.38 1.16
N GLU A 455 6.05 -0.77 2.42
CA GLU A 455 6.59 0.07 3.50
C GLU A 455 5.95 1.47 3.57
N PHE A 456 4.62 1.54 3.47
CA PHE A 456 3.85 2.79 3.55
C PHE A 456 4.17 3.65 4.80
N ALA A 457 4.64 3.00 5.87
CA ALA A 457 5.08 3.65 7.09
C ALA A 457 6.38 4.47 6.93
N ASN A 458 7.29 4.10 6.02
CA ASN A 458 8.57 4.76 5.80
C ASN A 458 8.44 6.05 4.98
N LEU A 459 7.39 6.14 4.14
CA LEU A 459 7.06 7.36 3.40
C LEU A 459 6.87 8.56 4.34
N VAL A 460 7.30 9.75 3.94
CA VAL A 460 6.89 10.96 4.67
C VAL A 460 5.38 11.11 4.59
N ARG A 461 4.75 11.73 5.60
CA ARG A 461 3.31 11.97 5.62
C ARG A 461 2.86 12.59 4.29
N ILE A 462 1.97 11.90 3.59
CA ILE A 462 1.31 12.43 2.39
C ILE A 462 0.17 13.36 2.84
N ASP A 463 0.23 14.62 2.48
CA ASP A 463 -0.79 15.57 2.92
C ASP A 463 -2.18 15.25 2.32
N ASN A 464 -3.23 15.41 3.12
CA ASN A 464 -4.63 15.07 2.80
C ASN A 464 -4.87 13.63 2.30
N PHE A 465 -4.00 12.67 2.64
CA PHE A 465 -4.16 11.27 2.21
C PHE A 465 -5.46 10.61 2.70
N ASP A 466 -5.94 10.96 3.90
CA ASP A 466 -7.22 10.53 4.48
C ASP A 466 -8.43 10.93 3.59
N LYS A 467 -8.40 12.12 3.02
CA LYS A 467 -9.42 12.59 2.06
C LYS A 467 -9.24 11.92 0.71
N ALA A 468 -7.99 11.77 0.25
CA ALA A 468 -7.68 11.13 -1.02
C ALA A 468 -8.21 9.69 -1.05
N ILE A 469 -7.86 8.89 -0.04
CA ILE A 469 -8.30 7.49 0.06
C ILE A 469 -9.83 7.38 0.19
N SER A 470 -10.50 8.34 0.84
CA SER A 470 -11.97 8.33 0.95
C SER A 470 -12.69 8.50 -0.40
N ILE A 471 -12.08 9.20 -1.36
CA ILE A 471 -12.70 9.52 -2.66
C ILE A 471 -12.16 8.62 -3.78
N ALA A 472 -10.94 8.10 -3.66
CA ALA A 472 -10.24 7.31 -4.68
C ALA A 472 -11.09 6.17 -5.27
N ARG A 473 -11.85 5.47 -4.42
CA ARG A 473 -12.72 4.35 -4.80
C ARG A 473 -13.73 4.71 -5.89
N SER A 474 -14.36 5.89 -5.79
CA SER A 474 -15.33 6.35 -6.80
C SER A 474 -14.67 6.87 -8.07
N ARG A 475 -13.34 6.73 -8.21
CA ARG A 475 -12.59 7.07 -9.42
C ARG A 475 -11.90 5.86 -10.03
N TRP A 476 -12.16 4.66 -9.49
CA TRP A 476 -11.44 3.42 -9.79
C TRP A 476 -9.94 3.46 -9.49
N ILE A 477 -9.57 4.21 -8.46
CA ILE A 477 -8.22 4.23 -7.89
C ILE A 477 -8.26 3.44 -6.59
N PHE A 478 -7.36 2.47 -6.40
CA PHE A 478 -7.38 1.58 -5.25
C PHE A 478 -6.01 1.48 -4.58
N PHE A 479 -5.97 1.64 -3.26
CA PHE A 479 -4.75 1.51 -2.47
C PHE A 479 -4.69 0.15 -1.76
N LEU A 480 -3.53 -0.49 -1.82
CA LEU A 480 -3.07 -1.55 -0.95
C LEU A 480 -1.91 -1.00 -0.11
N ILE A 481 -2.19 -0.65 1.14
CA ILE A 481 -1.15 -0.15 2.06
C ILE A 481 -0.55 -1.31 2.85
N ILE A 482 0.77 -1.33 2.98
CA ILE A 482 1.49 -2.41 3.66
C ILE A 482 2.14 -1.83 4.93
N ILE A 483 1.67 -2.27 6.09
CA ILE A 483 2.08 -1.78 7.41
C ILE A 483 2.43 -2.94 8.34
N GLN A 484 3.18 -2.65 9.40
CA GLN A 484 3.51 -3.59 10.46
C GLN A 484 2.49 -3.52 11.61
N SER A 485 1.97 -2.32 11.89
CA SER A 485 1.01 -2.07 12.96
C SER A 485 0.19 -0.80 12.70
N TYR A 486 -0.96 -0.66 13.35
CA TYR A 486 -1.76 0.58 13.25
C TYR A 486 -1.06 1.79 13.85
N ALA A 487 -0.11 1.59 14.78
CA ALA A 487 0.67 2.67 15.35
C ALA A 487 1.48 3.44 14.29
N GLN A 488 1.87 2.80 13.18
CA GLN A 488 2.61 3.46 12.09
C GLN A 488 1.77 4.51 11.34
N LEU A 489 0.44 4.47 11.46
CA LEU A 489 -0.45 5.45 10.83
C LEU A 489 -0.62 6.73 11.67
N LYS A 490 -0.19 6.72 12.95
CA LYS A 490 -0.31 7.89 13.84
C LYS A 490 0.37 9.16 13.31
N LYS A 491 1.38 9.03 12.43
CA LYS A 491 2.02 10.18 11.75
C LYS A 491 1.05 11.06 10.93
N TYR A 492 -0.12 10.51 10.56
CA TYR A 492 -1.14 11.25 9.82
C TYR A 492 -2.03 12.11 10.74
N ASP A 493 -2.14 11.76 12.03
CA ASP A 493 -3.06 12.42 12.95
C ASP A 493 -2.67 13.89 13.21
N THR A 494 -3.62 14.80 13.00
CA THR A 494 -3.51 16.22 13.42
C THR A 494 -4.46 16.56 14.56
N GLY A 495 -4.99 15.53 15.23
CA GLY A 495 -6.01 15.67 16.26
C GLY A 495 -7.44 15.52 15.73
N LYS A 496 -7.64 15.13 14.46
CA LYS A 496 -8.97 14.92 13.85
C LYS A 496 -9.29 13.46 13.52
N GLY A 497 -8.40 12.52 13.83
CA GLY A 497 -8.61 11.09 13.60
C GLY A 497 -8.34 10.66 12.15
N GLU A 498 -7.37 11.28 11.50
CA GLU A 498 -6.97 10.97 10.12
C GLU A 498 -6.46 9.53 9.98
N SER A 499 -5.70 9.01 10.95
CA SER A 499 -5.23 7.63 10.93
C SER A 499 -6.38 6.63 10.98
N THR A 500 -7.41 6.90 11.80
CA THR A 500 -8.65 6.11 11.86
C THR A 500 -9.37 6.14 10.51
N THR A 501 -9.47 7.32 9.89
CA THR A 501 -10.08 7.46 8.55
C THR A 501 -9.36 6.61 7.50
N ILE A 502 -8.03 6.52 7.54
CA ILE A 502 -7.24 5.66 6.65
C ILE A 502 -7.53 4.17 6.93
N ILE A 503 -7.61 3.77 8.20
CA ILE A 503 -7.90 2.39 8.61
C ILE A 503 -9.30 1.96 8.15
N ASP A 504 -10.30 2.83 8.32
CA ASP A 504 -11.70 2.56 7.98
C ASP A 504 -11.92 2.47 6.47
N ASN A 505 -11.22 3.30 5.67
CA ASN A 505 -11.29 3.23 4.22
C ASN A 505 -10.55 2.02 3.63
N THR A 506 -9.59 1.44 4.35
CA THR A 506 -8.90 0.19 3.98
C THR A 506 -9.66 -1.03 4.50
N ALA A 507 -10.92 -1.13 4.07
CA ALA A 507 -11.89 -2.04 4.66
C ALA A 507 -11.52 -3.53 4.52
N LEU A 508 -10.80 -3.92 3.45
CA LEU A 508 -10.24 -5.27 3.32
C LEU A 508 -8.94 -5.38 4.13
N THR A 509 -8.92 -6.24 5.14
CA THR A 509 -7.75 -6.41 6.01
C THR A 509 -7.14 -7.79 5.83
N TYR A 510 -5.86 -7.84 5.50
CA TYR A 510 -5.04 -9.05 5.59
C TYR A 510 -4.16 -8.96 6.84
N PHE A 511 -4.39 -9.83 7.82
CA PHE A 511 -3.59 -9.92 9.03
C PHE A 511 -2.73 -11.19 8.99
N ILE A 512 -1.42 -10.99 8.83
CA ILE A 512 -0.42 -12.06 8.89
C ILE A 512 0.15 -12.17 10.30
N SER A 513 0.70 -11.08 10.83
CA SER A 513 1.26 -11.01 12.18
C SER A 513 1.48 -9.57 12.62
N SER A 514 1.53 -9.33 13.93
CA SER A 514 1.89 -8.05 14.52
C SER A 514 2.51 -8.26 15.89
N SER A 515 3.52 -7.45 16.24
CA SER A 515 4.07 -7.38 17.60
C SER A 515 3.28 -6.44 18.52
N SER A 516 2.52 -5.49 17.96
CA SER A 516 1.68 -4.55 18.72
C SER A 516 0.43 -5.25 19.23
N VAL A 517 0.27 -5.25 20.56
CA VAL A 517 -0.91 -5.77 21.25
C VAL A 517 -2.14 -4.96 20.90
N GLU A 518 -2.04 -3.62 20.82
CA GLU A 518 -3.20 -2.78 20.48
C GLU A 518 -3.71 -3.09 19.05
N THR A 519 -2.80 -3.38 18.12
CA THR A 519 -3.17 -3.78 16.76
C THR A 519 -3.91 -5.12 16.77
N MET A 520 -3.43 -6.10 17.54
CA MET A 520 -4.10 -7.40 17.66
C MET A 520 -5.48 -7.28 18.31
N GLU A 521 -5.61 -6.49 19.37
CA GLU A 521 -6.89 -6.23 20.03
C GLU A 521 -7.89 -5.54 19.09
N SER A 522 -7.43 -4.56 18.31
CA SER A 522 -8.24 -3.89 17.31
C SER A 522 -8.74 -4.87 16.23
N VAL A 523 -7.88 -5.75 15.72
CA VAL A 523 -8.26 -6.81 14.76
C VAL A 523 -9.23 -7.81 15.39
N ILE A 524 -9.01 -8.27 16.62
CA ILE A 524 -9.96 -9.17 17.33
C ILE A 524 -11.33 -8.49 17.48
N LYS A 525 -11.34 -7.20 17.80
CA LYS A 525 -12.57 -6.42 17.95
C LYS A 525 -13.33 -6.28 16.62
N SER A 526 -12.63 -6.15 15.48
CA SER A 526 -13.28 -6.05 14.16
C SER A 526 -13.96 -7.37 13.75
N ILE A 527 -13.35 -8.51 14.08
CA ILE A 527 -13.88 -9.85 13.80
C ILE A 527 -15.15 -10.15 14.61
N GLY A 528 -15.21 -9.66 15.85
CA GLY A 528 -16.37 -9.81 16.74
C GLY A 528 -16.30 -10.99 17.72
N LYS A 529 -17.44 -11.25 18.37
CA LYS A 529 -17.59 -12.22 19.47
C LYS A 529 -18.49 -13.39 19.09
N LYS A 530 -18.31 -14.52 19.78
CA LYS A 530 -19.19 -15.70 19.79
C LYS A 530 -19.80 -15.90 21.18
N GLU A 531 -20.99 -16.47 21.21
CA GLU A 531 -21.63 -16.90 22.46
C GLU A 531 -21.18 -18.33 22.79
N ILE A 532 -20.74 -18.53 24.03
CA ILE A 532 -20.37 -19.83 24.60
C ILE A 532 -21.35 -20.14 25.73
N ILE A 533 -21.83 -21.38 25.80
CA ILE A 533 -22.70 -21.83 26.89
C ILE A 533 -21.83 -22.55 27.91
N ASN A 534 -21.45 -21.85 28.98
CA ASN A 534 -20.71 -22.46 30.07
C ASN A 534 -21.68 -23.26 30.95
N ARG A 535 -21.47 -24.58 31.00
CA ARG A 535 -22.20 -25.48 31.90
C ARG A 535 -21.28 -25.87 33.04
N SER A 536 -21.60 -25.47 34.26
CA SER A 536 -20.88 -25.89 35.45
C SER A 536 -21.62 -27.04 36.12
N TYR A 537 -20.90 -28.12 36.37
CA TYR A 537 -21.38 -29.25 37.16
C TYR A 537 -20.84 -29.11 38.58
N GLN A 538 -21.73 -28.92 39.55
CA GLN A 538 -21.38 -29.02 40.96
C GLN A 538 -21.72 -30.43 41.44
N GLU A 539 -20.69 -31.21 41.70
CA GLU A 539 -20.83 -32.51 42.32
C GLU A 539 -21.08 -32.33 43.82
N LYS A 540 -22.29 -32.68 44.28
CA LYS A 540 -22.63 -32.82 45.70
C LYS A 540 -23.18 -34.22 45.93
N ASP A 541 -22.73 -34.86 47.01
CA ASP A 541 -22.78 -36.30 47.27
C ASP A 541 -24.12 -37.04 47.07
N LYS A 542 -25.28 -36.37 46.94
CA LYS A 542 -26.54 -37.04 46.60
C LYS A 542 -27.52 -36.26 45.71
N ASN A 543 -27.16 -35.08 45.19
CA ASN A 543 -27.98 -34.33 44.22
C ASN A 543 -27.12 -33.25 43.53
N GLY A 544 -26.56 -33.57 42.36
CA GLY A 544 -25.83 -32.61 41.54
C GLY A 544 -26.79 -31.66 40.81
N GLY A 545 -26.52 -30.36 40.90
CA GLY A 545 -27.24 -29.32 40.16
C GLY A 545 -26.50 -28.97 38.86
N PHE A 546 -27.24 -28.84 37.75
CA PHE A 546 -26.72 -28.32 36.49
C PHE A 546 -27.10 -26.86 36.35
N SER A 547 -26.11 -25.98 36.24
CA SER A 547 -26.32 -24.57 35.86
C SER A 547 -25.66 -24.28 34.53
N SER A 548 -26.40 -23.63 33.62
CA SER A 548 -25.88 -23.14 32.35
C SER A 548 -25.94 -21.62 32.32
N SER A 549 -24.82 -20.97 32.03
CA SER A 549 -24.75 -19.53 31.75
C SER A 549 -24.27 -19.30 30.32
N ILE A 550 -24.80 -18.26 29.67
CA ILE A 550 -24.34 -17.83 28.34
C ILE A 550 -23.31 -16.72 28.56
N GLN A 551 -22.12 -16.87 27.99
CA GLN A 551 -21.08 -15.85 28.02
C GLN A 551 -20.65 -15.48 26.61
N GLU A 552 -20.46 -14.19 26.35
CA GLU A 552 -19.85 -13.71 25.11
C GLU A 552 -18.32 -13.74 25.23
N LYS A 553 -17.66 -14.45 24.30
CA LYS A 553 -16.20 -14.49 24.17
C LYS A 553 -15.78 -14.09 22.77
N SER A 554 -14.64 -13.41 22.61
CA SER A 554 -14.08 -13.11 21.30
C SER A 554 -13.90 -14.38 20.45
N ILE A 555 -14.09 -14.25 19.13
CA ILE A 555 -13.94 -15.38 18.19
C ILE A 555 -12.52 -15.95 18.23
N LEU A 556 -11.53 -15.06 18.27
CA LEU A 556 -10.11 -15.35 18.50
C LEU A 556 -9.64 -14.58 19.73
N ASP A 557 -8.65 -15.13 20.43
CA ASP A 557 -7.88 -14.40 21.43
C ASP A 557 -6.48 -14.04 20.91
N ILE A 558 -5.75 -13.23 21.69
CA ILE A 558 -4.41 -12.75 21.32
C ILE A 558 -3.43 -13.92 21.19
N ASN A 559 -3.55 -14.94 22.04
CA ASN A 559 -2.66 -16.10 21.98
C ASN A 559 -2.89 -16.89 20.69
N ASN A 560 -4.14 -17.08 20.27
CA ASN A 560 -4.47 -17.70 18.99
C ASN A 560 -3.86 -16.93 17.82
N LEU A 561 -3.87 -15.59 17.84
CA LEU A 561 -3.24 -14.80 16.78
C LEU A 561 -1.70 -14.89 16.79
N LYS A 562 -1.08 -14.98 17.98
CA LYS A 562 0.38 -15.12 18.13
C LYS A 562 0.89 -16.50 17.72
N GLU A 563 0.15 -17.56 18.05
CA GLU A 563 0.50 -18.95 17.76
C GLU A 563 0.13 -19.38 16.32
N LYS A 564 -0.63 -18.54 15.62
CA LYS A 564 -1.04 -18.78 14.23
C LYS A 564 0.20 -18.90 13.32
N PRO A 565 0.30 -19.95 12.47
CA PRO A 565 1.34 -20.05 11.46
C PRO A 565 1.41 -18.83 10.55
N LYS A 566 2.57 -18.65 9.95
CA LYS A 566 2.86 -17.52 9.07
C LYS A 566 2.01 -17.57 7.78
N GLU A 567 1.77 -18.78 7.28
CA GLU A 567 1.00 -19.06 6.06
C GLU A 567 -0.49 -18.81 6.24
N ASP A 568 -1.00 -18.97 7.47
CA ASP A 568 -2.41 -18.74 7.76
C ASP A 568 -2.66 -17.23 7.85
N VAL A 569 -3.28 -16.65 6.83
CA VAL A 569 -3.64 -15.23 6.82
C VAL A 569 -5.09 -15.10 7.24
N LEU A 570 -5.33 -14.28 8.26
CA LEU A 570 -6.66 -13.85 8.63
C LEU A 570 -7.08 -12.72 7.68
N ILE A 571 -8.24 -12.87 7.08
CA ILE A 571 -8.81 -11.95 6.11
C ILE A 571 -10.15 -11.48 6.65
N ASP A 572 -10.27 -10.17 6.83
CA ASP A 572 -11.50 -9.50 7.24
C ASP A 572 -12.07 -8.73 6.05
N ILE A 573 -13.31 -9.06 5.68
CA ILE A 573 -14.02 -8.50 4.53
C ILE A 573 -15.32 -7.89 5.06
N PRO A 574 -15.65 -6.64 4.71
CA PRO A 574 -16.87 -6.00 5.17
C PRO A 574 -18.12 -6.82 4.84
N ASN A 575 -19.03 -6.91 5.81
CA ASN A 575 -20.29 -7.65 5.70
C ASN A 575 -20.14 -9.18 5.51
N GLU A 576 -18.97 -9.74 5.77
CA GLU A 576 -18.74 -11.17 5.79
C GLU A 576 -18.22 -11.65 7.15
N LYS A 577 -18.29 -12.96 7.38
CA LYS A 577 -17.66 -13.59 8.54
C LYS A 577 -16.14 -13.66 8.32
N PRO A 578 -15.32 -13.70 9.38
CA PRO A 578 -13.87 -13.81 9.26
C PRO A 578 -13.47 -15.02 8.42
N PHE A 579 -12.42 -14.85 7.62
CA PHE A 579 -11.92 -15.83 6.68
C PHE A 579 -10.45 -16.13 7.00
N ILE A 580 -10.09 -17.38 7.30
CA ILE A 580 -8.68 -17.79 7.49
C ILE A 580 -8.26 -18.64 6.28
N TRP A 581 -7.30 -18.13 5.54
CA TRP A 581 -6.75 -18.78 4.35
C TRP A 581 -5.30 -19.18 4.56
N THR A 582 -4.99 -20.45 4.30
CA THR A 582 -3.60 -20.93 4.29
C THR A 582 -3.00 -20.60 2.93
N MET A 583 -2.12 -19.60 2.91
CA MET A 583 -1.50 -19.10 1.69
C MET A 583 -0.43 -20.06 1.18
N ILE A 584 -0.40 -20.23 -0.15
CA ILE A 584 0.70 -20.92 -0.83
C ILE A 584 1.78 -19.86 -1.11
N PRO A 585 3.01 -20.00 -0.56
CA PRO A 585 4.10 -19.06 -0.86
C PRO A 585 4.33 -18.94 -2.37
N PHE A 586 4.58 -17.73 -2.85
CA PHE A 586 4.74 -17.45 -4.29
C PHE A 586 5.81 -18.34 -4.94
N TYR A 587 6.97 -18.53 -4.30
CA TYR A 587 8.03 -19.41 -4.82
C TYR A 587 7.64 -20.89 -4.99
N LYS A 588 6.57 -21.36 -4.34
CA LYS A 588 6.04 -22.71 -4.55
C LYS A 588 4.99 -22.77 -5.65
N GLY A 589 4.14 -21.74 -5.73
CA GLY A 589 3.04 -21.72 -6.70
C GLY A 589 3.42 -21.21 -8.08
N PHE A 590 4.46 -20.39 -8.19
CA PHE A 590 4.87 -19.71 -9.43
C PHE A 590 6.36 -19.93 -9.71
N THR A 591 6.78 -21.19 -9.71
CA THR A 591 8.16 -21.59 -10.00
C THR A 591 8.63 -21.12 -11.37
N GLU A 592 7.71 -21.00 -12.32
CA GLU A 592 7.95 -20.50 -13.68
C GLU A 592 8.38 -19.03 -13.71
N ILE A 593 7.87 -18.19 -12.79
CA ILE A 593 8.26 -16.78 -12.68
C ILE A 593 9.57 -16.67 -11.89
N ILE A 594 9.69 -17.39 -10.77
CA ILE A 594 10.89 -17.33 -9.91
C ILE A 594 12.14 -17.89 -10.60
N ASN A 595 11.99 -18.93 -11.42
CA ASN A 595 13.11 -19.55 -12.12
C ASN A 595 13.36 -18.92 -13.50
N ASP A 596 12.69 -17.81 -13.84
CA ASP A 596 12.96 -17.09 -15.07
C ASP A 596 14.35 -16.45 -15.02
N GLN A 597 15.29 -17.01 -15.77
CA GLN A 597 16.68 -16.53 -15.82
C GLN A 597 16.90 -15.40 -16.83
N ARG A 598 15.86 -14.94 -17.55
CA ARG A 598 15.98 -13.82 -18.47
C ARG A 598 16.31 -12.55 -17.69
N SER A 599 17.40 -11.88 -18.02
CA SER A 599 17.62 -10.51 -17.56
C SER A 599 16.68 -9.58 -18.31
N PHE A 600 15.77 -8.91 -17.60
CA PHE A 600 14.97 -7.85 -18.20
C PHE A 600 15.82 -6.58 -18.32
N GLU A 601 16.11 -6.16 -19.54
CA GLU A 601 16.79 -4.88 -19.79
C GLU A 601 15.74 -3.78 -19.95
N TYR A 602 15.72 -2.82 -19.01
CA TYR A 602 14.80 -1.70 -19.08
C TYR A 602 15.07 -0.86 -20.34
N GLN A 603 14.08 -0.80 -21.24
CA GLN A 603 14.16 0.06 -22.41
C GLN A 603 13.86 1.51 -22.01
N VAL A 604 14.94 2.26 -21.82
CA VAL A 604 14.92 3.68 -21.53
C VAL A 604 14.14 4.46 -22.61
N SER A 605 13.27 5.38 -22.17
CA SER A 605 12.51 6.24 -23.09
C SER A 605 13.40 7.06 -24.04
N GLU A 606 12.88 7.35 -25.23
CA GLU A 606 13.59 8.19 -26.21
C GLU A 606 13.88 9.60 -25.66
N SER A 607 12.98 10.11 -24.81
CA SER A 607 13.16 11.35 -24.06
C SER A 607 14.41 11.30 -23.18
N LEU A 608 14.63 10.21 -22.44
CA LEU A 608 15.81 10.08 -21.59
C LEU A 608 17.09 9.88 -22.40
N LYS A 609 17.06 9.12 -23.50
CA LYS A 609 18.22 9.01 -24.40
C LYS A 609 18.68 10.38 -24.92
N LYS A 610 17.72 11.24 -25.27
CA LYS A 610 17.99 12.63 -25.68
C LYS A 610 18.61 13.44 -24.53
N ILE A 611 18.09 13.29 -23.31
CA ILE A 611 18.65 13.93 -22.11
C ILE A 611 20.11 13.50 -21.87
N HIS A 612 20.40 12.19 -21.92
CA HIS A 612 21.76 11.67 -21.77
C HIS A 612 22.72 12.21 -22.83
N LYS A 613 22.31 12.17 -24.11
CA LYS A 613 23.12 12.70 -25.22
C LYS A 613 23.43 14.20 -25.05
N ASP A 614 22.48 14.97 -24.54
CA ASP A 614 22.68 16.39 -24.29
C ASP A 614 23.60 16.64 -23.07
N LYS A 615 23.47 15.85 -22.01
CA LYS A 615 24.40 15.89 -20.85
C LYS A 615 25.82 15.55 -21.26
N GLU A 616 26.02 14.51 -22.07
CA GLU A 616 27.34 14.15 -22.59
C GLU A 616 27.97 15.29 -23.40
N LYS A 617 27.20 15.95 -24.28
CA LYS A 617 27.68 17.11 -25.03
C LYS A 617 28.13 18.24 -24.11
N LEU A 618 27.36 18.54 -23.06
CA LEU A 618 27.70 19.54 -22.04
C LEU A 618 29.00 19.18 -21.33
N ILE A 619 29.13 17.94 -20.84
CA ILE A 619 30.35 17.45 -20.18
C ILE A 619 31.57 17.56 -21.11
N ILE A 620 31.41 17.21 -22.38
CA ILE A 620 32.49 17.34 -23.38
C ILE A 620 32.86 18.81 -23.59
N GLN A 621 31.88 19.71 -23.67
CA GLN A 621 32.12 21.15 -23.80
C GLN A 621 32.83 21.72 -22.57
N GLU A 622 32.41 21.34 -21.37
CA GLU A 622 33.06 21.74 -20.12
C GLU A 622 34.48 21.21 -20.03
N ARG A 623 34.69 19.91 -20.31
CA ARG A 623 36.04 19.32 -20.39
C ARG A 623 36.93 20.07 -21.38
N LYS A 624 36.38 20.54 -22.51
CA LYS A 624 37.12 21.38 -23.46
C LYS A 624 37.44 22.77 -22.89
N LYS A 625 36.50 23.42 -22.20
CA LYS A 625 36.73 24.70 -21.51
C LYS A 625 37.79 24.57 -20.41
N THR A 626 37.68 23.56 -19.55
CA THR A 626 38.65 23.27 -18.49
C THR A 626 40.03 22.98 -19.09
N LYS A 627 40.12 22.14 -20.14
CA LYS A 627 41.39 21.91 -20.84
C LYS A 627 41.98 23.17 -21.46
N LYS A 628 41.15 24.10 -21.94
CA LYS A 628 41.60 25.39 -22.50
C LYS A 628 42.10 26.32 -21.39
N LEU A 629 41.43 26.33 -20.23
CA LEU A 629 41.88 27.08 -19.04
C LEU A 629 43.22 26.53 -18.51
N VAL A 630 43.31 25.21 -18.32
CA VAL A 630 44.55 24.53 -17.88
C VAL A 630 45.70 24.71 -18.88
N LYS A 631 45.42 24.78 -20.19
CA LYS A 631 46.45 25.11 -21.19
C LYS A 631 46.86 26.58 -21.21
N ASN A 632 46.00 27.47 -20.73
CA ASN A 632 46.29 28.91 -20.64
C ASN A 632 46.99 29.26 -19.31
N GLU A 633 47.02 28.36 -18.33
CA GLU A 633 47.71 28.56 -17.06
C GLU A 633 49.19 28.13 -17.14
N ASN A 634 50.02 29.01 -17.70
CA ASN A 634 51.38 29.26 -17.19
C ASN A 634 51.36 30.01 -15.83
N TYR A 635 50.19 30.13 -15.19
CA TYR A 635 49.96 30.84 -13.94
C TYR A 635 50.48 30.12 -12.68
N LEU A 636 50.73 28.81 -12.76
CA LEU A 636 51.30 28.05 -11.64
C LEU A 636 52.78 28.39 -11.41
N THR A 637 53.52 28.71 -12.47
CA THR A 637 54.93 29.11 -12.39
C THR A 637 55.11 30.48 -11.73
N ASP A 638 54.24 31.45 -12.02
CA ASP A 638 54.34 32.81 -11.44
C ASP A 638 53.92 32.84 -9.96
N ILE A 639 52.97 31.98 -9.57
CA ILE A 639 52.52 31.84 -8.17
C ILE A 639 53.56 31.06 -7.35
N GLU A 640 54.18 30.03 -7.92
CA GLU A 640 55.29 29.31 -7.26
C GLU A 640 56.54 30.20 -7.13
N GLU A 641 56.89 31.02 -8.12
CA GLU A 641 57.99 31.99 -8.01
C GLU A 641 57.71 33.10 -6.98
N ALA A 642 56.47 33.61 -6.89
CA ALA A 642 56.07 34.62 -5.91
C ALA A 642 56.00 34.07 -4.47
N ILE A 643 55.66 32.79 -4.28
CA ILE A 643 55.67 32.13 -2.96
C ILE A 643 57.11 31.78 -2.53
N MET A 644 57.99 31.47 -3.48
CA MET A 644 59.38 31.11 -3.21
C MET A 644 60.31 32.30 -2.97
N SER A 645 59.93 33.53 -3.36
CA SER A 645 60.76 34.73 -3.19
C SER A 645 60.67 35.38 -1.80
N ASN A 646 59.75 34.94 -0.93
CA ASN A 646 59.64 35.36 0.47
C ASN A 646 59.58 36.88 0.73
N GLU A 647 59.25 37.70 -0.28
CA GLU A 647 58.86 39.10 -0.12
C GLU A 647 57.35 39.19 0.17
N PHE A 648 56.93 38.50 1.23
CA PHE A 648 55.51 38.32 1.57
C PHE A 648 55.02 39.31 2.64
N SER A 649 55.55 40.53 2.65
CA SER A 649 55.06 41.59 3.55
C SER A 649 55.35 42.98 2.99
N ASN A 650 54.27 43.70 2.66
CA ASN A 650 54.17 45.16 2.46
C ASN A 650 54.30 45.76 1.06
N SER A 651 53.44 45.38 0.09
CA SER A 651 53.15 46.31 -1.01
C SER A 651 51.64 46.58 -1.18
N GLN A 652 51.32 47.86 -1.25
CA GLN A 652 49.98 48.41 -1.45
C GLN A 652 49.44 48.13 -2.87
N GLU A 653 50.31 47.70 -3.79
CA GLU A 653 50.02 47.29 -5.18
C GLU A 653 49.20 45.98 -5.26
N TYR A 654 49.26 45.12 -4.25
CA TYR A 654 48.49 43.86 -4.23
C TYR A 654 46.98 44.08 -4.08
N LYS A 655 46.54 45.23 -3.52
CA LYS A 655 45.12 45.58 -3.44
C LYS A 655 44.56 46.11 -4.76
N GLU A 656 45.41 46.60 -5.66
CA GLU A 656 45.00 47.07 -7.00
C GLU A 656 45.00 45.94 -8.04
N LEU A 657 45.93 44.97 -7.95
CA LEU A 657 45.99 43.86 -8.92
C LEU A 657 44.86 42.84 -8.79
N PHE A 658 44.32 42.62 -7.58
CA PHE A 658 43.27 41.62 -7.30
C PHE A 658 41.84 42.17 -7.41
N GLY A 659 41.65 43.25 -8.18
CA GLY A 659 40.34 43.86 -8.42
C GLY A 659 39.27 42.82 -8.82
N ILE A 660 38.32 42.58 -7.90
CA ILE A 660 36.90 42.16 -7.97
C ILE A 660 36.44 41.09 -9.00
N HIS A 661 37.18 40.75 -10.06
CA HIS A 661 36.67 39.92 -11.16
C HIS A 661 37.07 38.45 -11.16
N ASN A 662 37.98 37.99 -10.30
CA ASN A 662 38.43 36.58 -10.30
C ASN A 662 38.10 35.76 -9.04
N LEU A 663 37.33 36.30 -8.09
CA LEU A 663 36.83 35.53 -6.94
C LEU A 663 35.69 34.55 -7.32
N ASN A 664 35.00 34.77 -8.45
CA ASN A 664 33.94 33.87 -8.94
C ASN A 664 34.45 32.54 -9.52
N LEU A 665 35.75 32.40 -9.78
CA LEU A 665 36.31 31.16 -10.34
C LEU A 665 36.59 30.11 -9.24
N PHE A 666 36.93 30.53 -8.03
CA PHE A 666 37.19 29.63 -6.90
C PHE A 666 35.90 29.13 -6.21
N GLU A 667 34.83 29.92 -6.19
CA GLU A 667 33.53 29.44 -5.70
C GLU A 667 32.93 28.36 -6.60
N ASN A 668 33.12 28.46 -7.92
CA ASN A 668 32.70 27.43 -8.85
C ASN A 668 33.47 26.11 -8.64
N ALA A 669 34.75 26.16 -8.27
CA ALA A 669 35.57 24.95 -8.06
C ALA A 669 35.11 24.09 -6.86
N ASN A 670 34.47 24.67 -5.85
CA ASN A 670 33.95 23.92 -4.71
C ASN A 670 32.67 23.12 -5.04
N ILE A 671 31.95 23.49 -6.10
CA ILE A 671 30.79 22.71 -6.61
C ILE A 671 31.28 21.47 -7.38
N TYR A 672 32.46 21.54 -8.03
CA TYR A 672 33.03 20.43 -8.81
C TYR A 672 33.84 19.41 -7.98
N LYS A 673 33.93 19.59 -6.66
CA LYS A 673 34.79 18.81 -5.77
C LYS A 673 34.31 17.36 -5.54
N ASN A 674 33.07 17.03 -5.91
CA ASN A 674 32.48 15.72 -5.58
C ASN A 674 32.40 14.72 -6.75
N LEU A 675 32.79 15.07 -7.97
CA LEU A 675 32.62 14.21 -9.15
C LEU A 675 33.89 13.50 -9.66
N SER A 676 35.02 13.56 -8.95
CA SER A 676 36.30 13.11 -9.51
C SER A 676 37.33 12.55 -8.53
N ASN A 677 36.90 11.97 -7.41
CA ASN A 677 37.84 11.51 -6.38
C ASN A 677 38.82 10.41 -6.86
N GLU A 678 38.43 9.48 -7.74
CA GLU A 678 39.39 8.48 -8.25
C GLU A 678 40.32 8.97 -9.37
N ILE A 679 39.84 9.89 -10.21
CA ILE A 679 40.61 10.39 -11.36
C ILE A 679 41.59 11.48 -10.92
N ASN A 680 41.19 12.36 -10.01
CA ASN A 680 42.09 13.37 -9.45
C ASN A 680 43.17 12.75 -8.57
N LEU A 681 42.87 11.70 -7.78
CA LEU A 681 43.90 11.01 -7.00
C LEU A 681 44.92 10.32 -7.91
N LYS A 682 44.52 9.65 -8.98
CA LYS A 682 45.48 9.03 -9.94
C LYS A 682 46.32 10.06 -10.69
N ILE A 683 45.75 11.23 -11.02
CA ILE A 683 46.49 12.33 -11.68
C ILE A 683 47.45 12.98 -10.68
N ILE A 684 47.03 13.21 -9.44
CA ILE A 684 47.88 13.76 -8.37
C ILE A 684 48.99 12.76 -8.01
N GLU A 685 48.69 11.47 -7.86
CA GLU A 685 49.69 10.43 -7.61
C GLU A 685 50.70 10.28 -8.75
N LYS A 686 50.23 10.33 -10.01
CA LYS A 686 51.12 10.30 -11.18
C LYS A 686 52.03 11.54 -11.22
N THR A 687 51.47 12.71 -10.94
CA THR A 687 52.22 13.97 -10.86
C THR A 687 53.25 13.94 -9.74
N ILE A 688 52.91 13.41 -8.56
CA ILE A 688 53.84 13.23 -7.43
C ILE A 688 54.93 12.20 -7.75
N LYS A 689 54.59 11.11 -8.46
CA LYS A 689 55.58 10.10 -8.91
C LYS A 689 56.57 10.68 -9.92
N ASP A 690 56.08 11.47 -10.87
CA ASP A 690 56.91 12.13 -11.88
C ASP A 690 57.78 13.23 -11.26
N PHE A 691 57.27 13.94 -10.24
CA PHE A 691 58.03 14.91 -9.44
C PHE A 691 59.14 14.25 -8.61
N LYS A 692 58.86 13.11 -7.96
CA LYS A 692 59.87 12.33 -7.23
C LYS A 692 60.94 11.74 -8.15
N ARG A 693 60.58 11.34 -9.38
CA ARG A 693 61.55 10.88 -10.40
C ARG A 693 62.47 12.00 -10.87
N LYS A 694 61.94 13.20 -11.14
CA LYS A 694 62.74 14.37 -11.54
C LYS A 694 63.67 14.88 -10.43
N ARG A 695 63.28 14.73 -9.16
CA ARG A 695 64.14 15.09 -8.01
C ARG A 695 65.27 14.08 -7.80
N LYS A 696 65.01 12.79 -8.04
CA LYS A 696 66.05 11.75 -7.98
C LYS A 696 67.09 11.91 -9.09
N SER A 697 66.67 12.22 -10.32
CA SER A 697 67.59 12.49 -11.43
C SER A 697 68.42 13.77 -11.28
N LYS A 698 68.02 14.68 -10.38
CA LYS A 698 68.76 15.92 -10.10
C LYS A 698 69.80 15.72 -8.99
N ASN A 699 69.49 14.88 -7.99
CA ASN A 699 70.42 14.52 -6.92
C ASN A 699 71.47 13.47 -7.33
N ASP A 700 71.22 12.69 -8.39
CA ASP A 700 72.21 11.75 -8.95
C ASP A 700 73.15 12.44 -9.99
N ALA A 701 72.94 13.74 -10.26
CA ALA A 701 73.70 14.56 -11.21
C ALA A 701 74.43 15.76 -10.57
N GLU A 702 74.36 15.88 -9.24
CA GLU A 702 75.22 16.70 -8.37
C GLU A 702 76.12 15.77 -7.55
#